data_AF-A0A2V4B000-F1
#
_entry.id   AF-A0A2V4B000-F1
#
_cell.length_a   1.000
_cell.length_b   1.000
_cell.length_c   1.000
_cell.angle_alpha   90.00
_cell.angle_beta   90.00
_cell.angle_gamma   90.00
#
_symmetry.space_group_name_H-M   'P 1'
#
loop_
_entity.id
_entity.type
_entity.pdbx_description
1 polymer ?
#
loop_
_entity_poly.entity_id
_entity_poly.type
_entity_poly.pdbx_seq_one_letter_code
_entity_poly.pdbx_strand_id
1 'polypeptide(L)'
;MVRRSRIAAVLATVAASAATLAAPVAAADPLDAPLGPPPAEAAPAASSAGEAPRTLAAAAQDTADGIVTDTATAPVAPGITLTEFDRFDPQGWIRGDTLTVDLTGGAVPAYLSPGTVSARTPLSEQAGRAGAVAAVNGDFFDISATGAPLGVGVSGGRLQTAPASGHNLTAAVTAEGKARLAEIFLSASLTLPGGERVAATNFNGARLPADGIGVYTPLWGSASRSTAVTGARTVVELELRDGVVTAVRDRPADGPIPGGATVVLARDGGADRLAGLRPGDAVTVDYAPRTDAGDIAVAVGGNKVLVRDGRIQPVDAVTAHPRTAVGFSADGTRMWLATVDGRQADSRGMTELELARHLKALGADDALNLDGGGSSTLLAREQGEQSARVRNAPSDGGERLVPNGLGFTMPHGSGRLTGLAVAPAQDTADATRVLAGLSRTLVARGHDETGAAVRARPTWFTRGRPRGSVTDGVFTAHPHPQHTGRHEQARVFATARGVTGSATLTVLGAPVRLGTSTEQVALSGAGATGSFQVYGYDADGYGTWLEADDVKLDYDPGIVRVEPRGDHFAVTALAGSGASVVAATAAGHTTHLVVTVGSEPRVLDPLDGAAGWQATVYPAVVGAALSEGEGRDGGRGLALDYRLTGTTATRAAYVNPAEPIALPDGTQRLGLWVNGDGKGAWLRAELRDAANVATVLTLEPSVDWTGWRYVETALPAGLPDGQRLRRFYAVENVPGQQYEGRLVFDDLTARVATSAQPPADPAPRDPAVVTDGTAAGRGLRIAVVSDAQFTADAPEGPLVAQARRSLREAVAARPDLVLINGDFTDRGTAADFDLARAVIADELEGRVPWYYVPGNHEAEAGDGLAEFRAEFGATHRVVDVRGIRLVLLDSSRGSLRAGGFDQVRMLREALDSAAADDSVHGVVLAMHHPVDDPGAAGNSQLGDRKEAELVRDWLTGFEQRSGKPAAALTSHAGVFGVSRVDGVPYLVNGNAGKAPAAAPGDGGFTGWSLVRIDPRQRAEPVRIETRAHVDELALTGPGTLRRGGTAPVSAVVTQAGRVIPVGYPVSADWRGGVRTHVVTPHAARPPAGAVASFDPATGTLTAMRPGVAELTVTVNGVSRTLRTTVR
;
A
#
# COMPACT_ATOMS: atom_id res chain seq x y z
N MET A 1 -45.83 -11.94 69.40
CA MET A 1 -44.36 -12.16 69.42
C MET A 1 -43.75 -11.43 68.23
N VAL A 2 -42.54 -10.87 68.35
CA VAL A 2 -42.04 -9.80 67.47
C VAL A 2 -41.45 -10.30 66.14
N ARG A 3 -41.88 -9.72 65.00
CA ARG A 3 -41.00 -9.20 63.91
C ARG A 3 -41.76 -8.60 62.72
N ARG A 4 -41.03 -7.76 61.96
CA ARG A 4 -41.17 -7.36 60.53
C ARG A 4 -42.08 -6.17 60.11
N SER A 5 -41.42 -5.22 59.45
CA SER A 5 -41.77 -4.56 58.16
C SER A 5 -42.42 -3.16 58.10
N ARG A 6 -41.63 -2.23 57.52
CA ARG A 6 -41.91 -1.33 56.36
C ARG A 6 -42.84 -0.09 56.48
N ILE A 7 -42.30 1.04 55.97
CA ILE A 7 -42.94 2.11 55.13
C ILE A 7 -43.98 3.02 55.83
N ALA A 8 -44.20 4.30 55.50
CA ALA A 8 -43.39 5.44 54.99
C ALA A 8 -44.26 6.74 54.99
N ALA A 9 -43.66 7.91 54.75
CA ALA A 9 -44.30 9.24 54.51
C ALA A 9 -45.01 9.88 55.75
N VAL A 10 -45.18 11.21 55.89
CA VAL A 10 -45.39 12.35 54.94
C VAL A 10 -44.75 13.67 55.46
N LEU A 11 -44.52 14.62 54.53
CA LEU A 11 -44.23 16.09 54.56
C LEU A 11 -44.33 16.89 55.91
N ALA A 12 -43.71 18.08 56.10
CA ALA A 12 -43.35 19.14 55.15
C ALA A 12 -42.21 20.09 55.62
N THR A 13 -41.89 21.07 54.74
CA THR A 13 -41.29 22.42 54.97
C THR A 13 -39.78 22.53 55.27
N VAL A 14 -39.05 23.61 54.92
CA VAL A 14 -39.32 24.92 54.23
C VAL A 14 -38.37 25.11 53.01
N ALA A 15 -38.74 25.98 52.04
CA ALA A 15 -37.87 26.41 50.92
C ALA A 15 -36.94 27.60 51.27
N ALA A 16 -35.69 27.56 50.80
CA ALA A 16 -34.77 28.70 50.78
C ALA A 16 -34.05 28.77 49.42
N SER A 17 -34.46 29.73 48.59
CA SER A 17 -33.92 29.91 47.24
C SER A 17 -32.56 30.60 47.29
N ALA A 18 -31.50 29.90 46.89
CA ALA A 18 -30.19 30.48 46.59
C ALA A 18 -29.89 30.29 45.11
N ALA A 19 -30.48 31.15 44.27
CA ALA A 19 -30.08 31.25 42.86
C ALA A 19 -28.75 31.98 42.78
N THR A 20 -27.64 31.25 42.87
CA THR A 20 -26.34 31.74 42.41
C THR A 20 -26.41 31.85 40.90
N LEU A 21 -26.76 33.06 40.42
CA LEU A 21 -26.53 33.46 39.04
C LEU A 21 -25.03 33.29 38.75
N ALA A 22 -24.68 32.23 38.03
CA ALA A 22 -23.40 32.18 37.34
C ALA A 22 -23.36 33.40 36.42
N ALA A 23 -22.36 34.26 36.58
CA ALA A 23 -22.10 35.29 35.60
C ALA A 23 -21.86 34.59 34.25
N PRO A 24 -22.41 35.10 33.13
CA PRO A 24 -22.04 34.57 31.83
C PRO A 24 -20.53 34.74 31.70
N VAL A 25 -19.81 33.62 31.56
CA VAL A 25 -18.43 33.66 31.05
C VAL A 25 -18.53 34.37 29.71
N ALA A 26 -17.86 35.51 29.59
CA ALA A 26 -17.87 36.26 28.34
C ALA A 26 -17.28 35.35 27.26
N ALA A 27 -18.12 34.90 26.32
CA ALA A 27 -17.65 34.21 25.15
C ALA A 27 -16.70 35.17 24.42
N ALA A 28 -15.43 34.78 24.32
CA ALA A 28 -14.50 35.48 23.44
C ALA A 28 -15.07 35.43 22.02
N ASP A 29 -15.02 36.53 21.29
CA ASP A 29 -15.42 36.51 19.88
C ASP A 29 -14.49 35.53 19.15
N PRO A 30 -15.00 34.46 18.51
CA PRO A 30 -14.14 33.53 17.78
C PRO A 30 -13.35 34.24 16.66
N LEU A 31 -13.76 35.45 16.24
CA LEU A 31 -13.02 36.27 15.27
C LEU A 31 -11.78 36.99 15.85
N ASP A 32 -11.65 37.09 17.19
CA ASP A 32 -10.52 37.79 17.84
C ASP A 32 -9.25 36.93 17.95
N ALA A 33 -9.28 35.67 17.53
CA ALA A 33 -8.13 34.78 17.61
C ALA A 33 -6.96 35.28 16.72
N PRO A 34 -5.73 35.37 17.25
CA PRO A 34 -4.58 35.76 16.44
C PRO A 34 -4.28 34.75 15.34
N LEU A 35 -3.79 35.25 14.21
CA LEU A 35 -3.36 34.44 13.07
C LEU A 35 -2.22 33.51 13.49
N GLY A 36 -2.48 32.21 13.45
CA GLY A 36 -1.47 31.16 13.56
C GLY A 36 -0.71 30.98 12.25
N PRO A 37 0.29 30.09 12.23
CA PRO A 37 0.90 29.68 10.96
C PRO A 37 -0.13 28.98 10.05
N PRO A 38 0.13 28.89 8.74
CA PRO A 38 -0.57 27.91 7.91
C PRO A 38 -0.49 26.53 8.55
N PRO A 39 -1.59 25.75 8.58
CA PRO A 39 -1.56 24.39 9.07
C PRO A 39 -0.60 23.57 8.21
N ALA A 40 -0.21 22.38 8.67
CA ALA A 40 0.62 21.53 7.83
C ALA A 40 -0.11 21.03 6.58
N GLU A 41 -1.40 21.37 6.41
CA GLU A 41 -2.24 21.13 5.23
C GLU A 41 -2.60 22.42 4.45
N ALA A 42 -1.98 23.56 4.80
CA ALA A 42 -1.95 24.80 3.98
C ALA A 42 -0.53 25.34 3.77
N ALA A 43 0.45 24.86 4.54
CA ALA A 43 1.74 24.49 3.99
C ALA A 43 1.54 23.17 3.20
N PRO A 44 2.56 22.63 2.51
CA PRO A 44 2.40 21.32 1.89
C PRO A 44 2.21 20.33 3.03
N ALA A 45 1.03 19.73 3.10
CA ALA A 45 0.99 18.40 3.67
C ALA A 45 1.82 17.59 2.70
N ALA A 46 2.85 16.92 3.21
CA ALA A 46 2.66 15.54 3.60
C ALA A 46 1.46 14.80 2.92
N SER A 47 1.36 14.84 1.58
CA SER A 47 0.07 14.72 0.86
C SER A 47 -0.39 13.28 0.65
N SER A 48 -0.36 12.46 1.71
CA SER A 48 -0.71 11.05 1.67
C SER A 48 -2.06 10.69 2.31
N ALA A 49 -2.56 11.51 3.25
CA ALA A 49 -3.61 11.05 4.19
C ALA A 49 -5.04 11.57 3.95
N GLY A 50 -5.22 12.64 3.16
CA GLY A 50 -6.50 13.36 3.06
C GLY A 50 -7.40 12.96 1.90
N GLU A 51 -6.83 12.69 0.72
CA GLU A 51 -7.58 12.31 -0.47
C GLU A 51 -7.53 10.80 -0.73
N ALA A 52 -8.42 10.06 -0.06
CA ALA A 52 -8.99 8.89 -0.73
C ALA A 52 -9.51 9.37 -2.11
N PRO A 53 -9.20 8.70 -3.23
CA PRO A 53 -9.42 9.25 -4.57
C PRO A 53 -10.91 9.45 -4.85
N ARG A 54 -11.41 10.65 -4.52
CA ARG A 54 -12.77 11.08 -4.82
C ARG A 54 -12.82 11.36 -6.32
N THR A 55 -13.70 10.62 -6.99
CA THR A 55 -14.00 10.75 -8.42
C THR A 55 -14.48 12.15 -8.74
N LEU A 56 -13.56 13.03 -9.14
CA LEU A 56 -13.89 14.28 -9.81
C LEU A 56 -14.33 14.02 -11.26
N ALA A 57 -15.17 14.92 -11.77
CA ALA A 57 -16.14 14.63 -12.82
C ALA A 57 -15.54 14.40 -14.23
N ALA A 58 -16.34 13.74 -15.07
CA ALA A 58 -15.93 13.23 -16.37
C ALA A 58 -15.68 14.29 -17.46
N ALA A 59 -14.49 14.25 -18.05
CA ALA A 59 -14.19 14.50 -19.47
C ALA A 59 -12.81 13.87 -19.75
N ALA A 60 -12.51 13.20 -20.88
CA ALA A 60 -13.30 12.92 -22.08
C ALA A 60 -13.16 11.43 -22.49
N GLN A 61 -13.83 11.02 -23.57
CA GLN A 61 -13.72 9.66 -24.13
C GLN A 61 -12.36 9.43 -24.85
N ASP A 62 -12.03 8.15 -25.04
CA ASP A 62 -10.83 7.58 -25.68
C ASP A 62 -9.51 7.79 -24.89
N THR A 63 -8.85 6.76 -24.35
CA THR A 63 -8.87 5.31 -24.62
C THR A 63 -9.25 4.45 -23.39
N ALA A 64 -10.02 3.38 -23.62
CA ALA A 64 -10.91 2.77 -22.63
C ALA A 64 -10.32 1.71 -21.66
N ASP A 65 -9.04 1.34 -21.80
CA ASP A 65 -8.45 0.24 -21.02
C ASP A 65 -7.21 0.68 -20.22
N GLY A 66 -7.09 0.18 -18.99
CA GLY A 66 -5.95 0.40 -18.11
C GLY A 66 -4.66 -0.28 -18.59
N ILE A 67 -3.56 0.04 -17.92
CA ILE A 67 -2.25 -0.57 -18.14
C ILE A 67 -2.14 -1.80 -17.25
N VAL A 68 -1.80 -2.97 -17.80
CA VAL A 68 -1.37 -4.13 -16.99
C VAL A 68 0.02 -3.84 -16.45
N THR A 69 0.14 -3.77 -15.12
CA THR A 69 1.38 -3.37 -14.43
C THR A 69 2.23 -4.57 -14.06
N ASP A 70 1.59 -5.69 -13.70
CA ASP A 70 2.23 -6.99 -13.49
C ASP A 70 1.32 -8.13 -13.96
N THR A 71 1.91 -9.26 -14.35
CA THR A 71 1.18 -10.51 -14.58
C THR A 71 2.09 -11.75 -14.47
N ALA A 72 1.59 -12.77 -13.77
CA ALA A 72 2.21 -14.08 -13.64
C ALA A 72 1.28 -15.16 -14.22
N THR A 73 1.83 -16.24 -14.78
CA THR A 73 1.03 -17.39 -15.22
C THR A 73 1.70 -18.70 -14.81
N ALA A 74 0.96 -19.56 -14.10
CA ALA A 74 1.42 -20.82 -13.55
C ALA A 74 0.53 -22.00 -13.98
N PRO A 75 1.10 -23.19 -14.26
CA PRO A 75 0.31 -24.39 -14.54
C PRO A 75 -0.21 -25.02 -13.24
N VAL A 76 -1.50 -25.39 -13.24
CA VAL A 76 -2.19 -26.02 -12.10
C VAL A 76 -2.33 -27.53 -12.32
N ALA A 77 -2.75 -27.91 -13.52
CA ALA A 77 -2.94 -29.29 -13.97
C ALA A 77 -2.95 -29.34 -15.52
N PRO A 78 -2.93 -30.51 -16.17
CA PRO A 78 -3.21 -30.61 -17.61
C PRO A 78 -4.50 -29.89 -17.99
N GLY A 79 -4.40 -28.98 -18.96
CA GLY A 79 -5.50 -28.13 -19.38
C GLY A 79 -5.86 -26.98 -18.44
N ILE A 80 -5.25 -26.84 -17.26
CA ILE A 80 -5.59 -25.79 -16.28
C ILE A 80 -4.36 -24.91 -15.99
N THR A 81 -4.49 -23.62 -16.26
CA THR A 81 -3.49 -22.58 -15.92
C THR A 81 -4.14 -21.46 -15.12
N LEU A 82 -3.41 -20.96 -14.13
CA LEU A 82 -3.75 -19.74 -13.39
C LEU A 82 -2.97 -18.56 -13.98
N THR A 83 -3.63 -17.45 -14.26
CA THR A 83 -3.01 -16.16 -14.57
C THR A 83 -3.43 -15.15 -13.51
N GLU A 84 -2.45 -14.57 -12.81
CA GLU A 84 -2.63 -13.52 -11.80
C GLU A 84 -2.22 -12.19 -12.47
N PHE A 85 -2.91 -11.09 -12.19
CA PHE A 85 -2.63 -9.79 -12.82
C PHE A 85 -2.96 -8.59 -11.92
N ASP A 86 -2.15 -7.55 -12.05
CA ASP A 86 -2.43 -6.22 -11.56
C ASP A 86 -2.64 -5.27 -12.75
N ARG A 87 -3.68 -4.44 -12.71
CA ARG A 87 -4.00 -3.40 -13.69
C ARG A 87 -4.16 -2.06 -12.99
N PHE A 88 -3.62 -1.01 -13.59
CA PHE A 88 -3.83 0.37 -13.16
C PHE A 88 -4.60 1.16 -14.22
N ASP A 89 -5.62 1.91 -13.82
CA ASP A 89 -6.47 2.68 -14.73
C ASP A 89 -6.93 4.02 -14.10
N PRO A 90 -7.62 4.92 -14.84
CA PRO A 90 -8.00 6.24 -14.34
C PRO A 90 -8.84 6.22 -13.05
N GLN A 91 -9.55 5.13 -12.75
CA GLN A 91 -10.36 4.99 -11.55
C GLN A 91 -9.60 4.32 -10.39
N GLY A 92 -8.44 3.70 -10.64
CA GLY A 92 -7.54 3.15 -9.62
C GLY A 92 -6.96 1.78 -9.96
N TRP A 93 -6.46 1.10 -8.95
CA TRP A 93 -5.91 -0.25 -9.05
C TRP A 93 -6.99 -1.33 -9.15
N ILE A 94 -6.68 -2.38 -9.89
CA ILE A 94 -7.45 -3.62 -9.96
C ILE A 94 -6.46 -4.79 -9.86
N ARG A 95 -6.70 -5.69 -8.92
CA ARG A 95 -6.05 -7.01 -8.85
C ARG A 95 -7.06 -8.09 -9.22
N GLY A 96 -6.63 -9.10 -9.96
CA GLY A 96 -7.48 -10.23 -10.28
C GLY A 96 -6.71 -11.45 -10.77
N ASP A 97 -7.47 -12.54 -10.88
CA ASP A 97 -6.96 -13.86 -11.19
C ASP A 97 -7.88 -14.51 -12.23
N THR A 98 -7.34 -15.41 -13.03
CA THR A 98 -8.10 -16.12 -14.06
C THR A 98 -7.57 -17.54 -14.20
N LEU A 99 -8.43 -18.52 -13.91
CA LEU A 99 -8.23 -19.91 -14.28
C LEU A 99 -8.70 -20.11 -15.73
N THR A 100 -7.77 -20.40 -16.63
CA THR A 100 -8.10 -20.90 -17.98
C THR A 100 -8.16 -22.42 -17.91
N VAL A 101 -9.30 -23.00 -18.31
CA VAL A 101 -9.57 -24.44 -18.31
C VAL A 101 -9.88 -24.90 -19.73
N ASP A 102 -9.01 -25.75 -20.29
CA ASP A 102 -9.24 -26.50 -21.52
C ASP A 102 -9.81 -27.88 -21.15
N LEU A 103 -11.10 -28.08 -21.48
CA LEU A 103 -11.85 -29.30 -21.14
C LEU A 103 -11.38 -30.51 -21.96
N THR A 104 -10.63 -30.30 -23.04
CA THR A 104 -9.98 -31.40 -23.77
C THR A 104 -8.72 -31.91 -23.04
N GLY A 105 -8.20 -31.15 -22.07
CA GLY A 105 -7.06 -31.52 -21.22
C GLY A 105 -7.35 -32.58 -20.15
N GLY A 106 -8.60 -33.07 -20.06
CA GLY A 106 -9.01 -34.13 -19.14
C GLY A 106 -9.47 -33.65 -17.75
N ALA A 107 -9.64 -32.34 -17.55
CA ALA A 107 -10.25 -31.78 -16.35
C ALA A 107 -11.72 -32.24 -16.22
N VAL A 108 -12.13 -32.67 -15.03
CA VAL A 108 -13.49 -33.14 -14.74
C VAL A 108 -14.22 -32.08 -13.90
N PRO A 109 -15.38 -31.56 -14.34
CA PRO A 109 -16.11 -30.54 -13.59
C PRO A 109 -16.74 -31.12 -12.32
N ALA A 110 -16.78 -30.32 -11.25
CA ALA A 110 -17.35 -30.67 -9.97
C ALA A 110 -18.24 -29.53 -9.43
N TYR A 111 -19.46 -29.88 -9.04
CA TYR A 111 -20.31 -29.01 -8.22
C TYR A 111 -19.79 -29.07 -6.78
N LEU A 112 -19.27 -27.95 -6.27
CA LEU A 112 -18.77 -27.86 -4.90
C LEU A 112 -19.94 -27.56 -3.96
N SER A 113 -19.94 -28.21 -2.80
CA SER A 113 -20.99 -28.05 -1.79
C SER A 113 -20.48 -28.46 -0.40
N PRO A 114 -21.00 -27.87 0.69
CA PRO A 114 -20.83 -28.38 2.06
C PRO A 114 -21.46 -29.77 2.29
N GLY A 115 -22.33 -30.23 1.38
CA GLY A 115 -23.02 -31.53 1.42
C GLY A 115 -24.54 -31.43 1.60
N THR A 116 -25.06 -30.26 2.01
CA THR A 116 -26.49 -29.91 1.99
C THR A 116 -26.67 -28.48 1.48
N VAL A 117 -27.84 -28.21 0.90
CA VAL A 117 -28.14 -26.99 0.15
C VAL A 117 -28.20 -25.76 1.04
N SER A 118 -28.71 -25.87 2.28
CA SER A 118 -28.80 -24.77 3.24
C SER A 118 -27.57 -24.62 4.14
N ALA A 119 -26.48 -25.33 3.87
CA ALA A 119 -25.23 -25.21 4.61
C ALA A 119 -24.26 -24.25 3.91
N ARG A 120 -23.32 -23.69 4.66
CA ARG A 120 -22.25 -22.82 4.14
C ARG A 120 -20.94 -23.15 4.83
N THR A 121 -19.86 -23.25 4.08
CA THR A 121 -18.47 -23.43 4.56
C THR A 121 -17.53 -22.57 3.70
N PRO A 122 -16.26 -22.35 4.08
CA PRO A 122 -15.26 -21.81 3.17
C PRO A 122 -15.22 -22.63 1.88
N LEU A 123 -14.84 -22.01 0.76
CA LEU A 123 -14.74 -22.69 -0.53
C LEU A 123 -13.65 -23.77 -0.49
N SER A 124 -12.55 -23.50 0.24
CA SER A 124 -11.43 -24.43 0.43
C SER A 124 -11.87 -25.76 1.04
N GLU A 125 -12.80 -25.76 1.99
CA GLU A 125 -13.40 -27.00 2.53
C GLU A 125 -14.18 -27.78 1.47
N GLN A 126 -14.93 -27.09 0.61
CA GLN A 126 -15.76 -27.74 -0.41
C GLN A 126 -14.91 -28.32 -1.54
N ALA A 127 -13.89 -27.57 -1.98
CA ALA A 127 -12.88 -28.03 -2.91
C ALA A 127 -12.12 -29.24 -2.35
N GLY A 128 -11.72 -29.20 -1.07
CA GLY A 128 -11.07 -30.31 -0.37
C GLY A 128 -11.94 -31.58 -0.32
N ARG A 129 -13.24 -31.43 -0.01
CA ARG A 129 -14.21 -32.56 -0.04
C ARG A 129 -14.38 -33.17 -1.43
N ALA A 130 -14.34 -32.35 -2.48
CA ALA A 130 -14.46 -32.80 -3.87
C ALA A 130 -13.14 -33.32 -4.48
N GLY A 131 -11.99 -33.07 -3.84
CA GLY A 131 -10.66 -33.30 -4.43
C GLY A 131 -10.34 -32.34 -5.58
N ALA A 132 -10.92 -31.14 -5.59
CA ALA A 132 -10.72 -30.17 -6.65
C ALA A 132 -9.32 -29.56 -6.60
N VAL A 133 -8.71 -29.41 -7.77
CA VAL A 133 -7.36 -28.82 -7.98
C VAL A 133 -7.44 -27.33 -8.33
N ALA A 134 -8.61 -26.88 -8.79
CA ALA A 134 -8.93 -25.49 -9.10
C ALA A 134 -10.42 -25.25 -8.83
N ALA A 135 -10.80 -24.06 -8.36
CA ALA A 135 -12.20 -23.71 -8.11
C ALA A 135 -12.45 -22.21 -7.98
N VAL A 136 -13.71 -21.81 -8.15
CA VAL A 136 -14.24 -20.50 -7.74
C VAL A 136 -15.57 -20.65 -6.98
N ASN A 137 -15.99 -19.62 -6.25
CA ASN A 137 -17.32 -19.58 -5.63
C ASN A 137 -18.44 -19.54 -6.68
N GLY A 138 -19.65 -19.90 -6.25
CA GLY A 138 -20.76 -20.16 -7.15
C GLY A 138 -21.86 -19.09 -7.13
N ASP A 139 -23.07 -19.57 -6.92
CA ASP A 139 -24.31 -18.85 -7.13
C ASP A 139 -24.62 -17.83 -6.01
N PHE A 140 -25.49 -16.88 -6.34
CA PHE A 140 -26.09 -15.98 -5.36
C PHE A 140 -26.91 -16.79 -4.36
N PHE A 141 -26.91 -16.36 -3.10
CA PHE A 141 -27.56 -17.11 -2.03
C PHE A 141 -28.27 -16.22 -1.02
N ASP A 142 -29.20 -16.82 -0.28
CA ASP A 142 -30.03 -16.17 0.74
C ASP A 142 -29.24 -15.94 2.04
N ILE A 143 -28.20 -15.12 1.93
CA ILE A 143 -27.14 -14.89 2.94
C ILE A 143 -27.64 -14.52 4.34
N SER A 144 -28.79 -13.83 4.41
CA SER A 144 -29.39 -13.29 5.63
C SER A 144 -30.36 -14.24 6.34
N ALA A 145 -30.70 -15.40 5.77
CA ALA A 145 -31.65 -16.34 6.37
C ALA A 145 -31.26 -17.81 6.16
N THR A 146 -31.64 -18.43 5.05
CA THR A 146 -31.43 -19.87 4.85
C THR A 146 -29.99 -20.24 4.51
N GLY A 147 -29.22 -19.29 3.97
CA GLY A 147 -27.90 -19.55 3.40
C GLY A 147 -27.91 -20.34 2.09
N ALA A 148 -29.07 -20.76 1.59
CA ALA A 148 -29.20 -21.60 0.39
C ALA A 148 -29.05 -20.82 -0.93
N PRO A 149 -28.54 -21.43 -2.01
CA PRO A 149 -28.48 -20.82 -3.34
C PRO A 149 -29.87 -20.42 -3.86
N LEU A 150 -29.91 -19.37 -4.69
CA LEU A 150 -31.14 -18.82 -5.28
C LEU A 150 -31.49 -19.47 -6.63
N GLY A 151 -30.48 -19.89 -7.39
CA GLY A 151 -30.59 -20.41 -8.74
C GLY A 151 -30.51 -21.93 -8.83
N VAL A 152 -30.07 -22.42 -10.00
CA VAL A 152 -30.01 -23.85 -10.30
C VAL A 152 -28.64 -24.43 -9.96
N GLY A 153 -28.64 -25.53 -9.22
CA GLY A 153 -27.48 -26.38 -9.00
C GLY A 153 -27.71 -27.79 -9.58
N VAL A 154 -26.79 -28.26 -10.42
CA VAL A 154 -26.77 -29.64 -10.93
C VAL A 154 -25.42 -30.28 -10.59
N SER A 155 -25.45 -31.49 -10.04
CA SER A 155 -24.26 -32.29 -9.74
C SER A 155 -24.47 -33.72 -10.23
N GLY A 156 -23.60 -34.20 -11.13
CA GLY A 156 -23.70 -35.52 -11.75
C GLY A 156 -25.05 -35.76 -12.46
N GLY A 157 -25.57 -34.74 -13.17
CA GLY A 157 -26.88 -34.78 -13.81
C GLY A 157 -28.08 -34.70 -12.87
N ARG A 158 -27.88 -34.57 -11.56
CA ARG A 158 -28.96 -34.50 -10.56
C ARG A 158 -29.14 -33.09 -10.04
N LEU A 159 -30.39 -32.61 -10.07
CA LEU A 159 -30.79 -31.36 -9.43
C LEU A 159 -30.45 -31.38 -7.93
N GLN A 160 -29.81 -30.31 -7.47
CA GLN A 160 -29.54 -30.02 -6.06
C GLN A 160 -30.54 -28.99 -5.55
N THR A 161 -30.70 -27.90 -6.30
CA THR A 161 -31.64 -26.80 -6.09
C THR A 161 -32.07 -26.24 -7.46
N ALA A 162 -33.30 -25.72 -7.57
CA ALA A 162 -33.76 -24.98 -8.74
C ALA A 162 -35.05 -24.18 -8.48
N PRO A 163 -35.13 -22.90 -8.85
CA PRO A 163 -36.39 -22.18 -9.01
C PRO A 163 -37.02 -22.47 -10.39
N ALA A 164 -38.35 -22.32 -10.50
CA ALA A 164 -39.02 -22.37 -11.80
C ALA A 164 -38.79 -21.11 -12.67
N SER A 165 -38.44 -19.98 -12.07
CA SER A 165 -38.16 -18.71 -12.76
C SER A 165 -37.20 -17.82 -11.97
N GLY A 166 -36.50 -16.91 -12.67
CA GLY A 166 -35.73 -15.79 -12.08
C GLY A 166 -34.21 -16.00 -12.00
N HIS A 167 -33.75 -17.19 -11.59
CA HIS A 167 -32.32 -17.53 -11.48
C HIS A 167 -32.01 -18.84 -12.24
N ASN A 168 -32.38 -18.87 -13.52
CA ASN A 168 -32.27 -20.04 -14.40
C ASN A 168 -31.04 -20.02 -15.32
N LEU A 169 -30.34 -18.88 -15.38
CA LEU A 169 -29.06 -18.75 -16.08
C LEU A 169 -27.97 -19.47 -15.29
N THR A 170 -27.24 -20.37 -15.96
CA THR A 170 -26.23 -21.20 -15.33
C THR A 170 -24.92 -21.22 -16.09
N ALA A 171 -23.84 -21.35 -15.32
CA ALA A 171 -22.56 -21.83 -15.79
C ALA A 171 -22.63 -23.36 -15.86
N ALA A 172 -22.70 -23.93 -17.07
CA ALA A 172 -22.93 -25.36 -17.25
C ALA A 172 -21.80 -26.05 -18.01
N VAL A 173 -21.53 -27.30 -17.64
CA VAL A 173 -20.77 -28.27 -18.43
C VAL A 173 -21.68 -29.45 -18.75
N THR A 174 -21.83 -29.76 -20.03
CA THR A 174 -22.71 -30.83 -20.54
C THR A 174 -22.09 -32.21 -20.32
N ALA A 175 -22.89 -33.26 -20.51
CA ALA A 175 -22.44 -34.65 -20.43
C ALA A 175 -21.39 -35.00 -21.50
N GLU A 176 -21.36 -34.27 -22.62
CA GLU A 176 -20.34 -34.37 -23.68
C GLU A 176 -19.05 -33.59 -23.37
N GLY A 177 -18.94 -32.97 -22.18
CA GLY A 177 -17.76 -32.22 -21.76
C GLY A 177 -17.63 -30.84 -22.42
N LYS A 178 -18.74 -30.27 -22.91
CA LYS A 178 -18.79 -28.89 -23.46
C LYS A 178 -19.27 -27.91 -22.41
N ALA A 179 -18.61 -26.77 -22.29
CA ALA A 179 -19.07 -25.70 -21.40
C ALA A 179 -19.79 -24.59 -22.16
N ARG A 180 -20.83 -24.04 -21.54
CA ARG A 180 -21.63 -22.93 -22.09
C ARG A 180 -22.44 -22.23 -21.01
N LEU A 181 -22.91 -21.04 -21.36
CA LEU A 181 -24.09 -20.45 -20.74
C LEU A 181 -25.32 -21.29 -21.13
N ALA A 182 -26.09 -21.72 -20.13
CA ALA A 182 -27.30 -22.51 -20.31
C ALA A 182 -28.46 -21.97 -19.47
N GLU A 183 -29.67 -22.02 -20.02
CA GLU A 183 -30.91 -21.75 -19.29
C GLU A 183 -31.53 -23.08 -18.84
N ILE A 184 -31.50 -23.33 -17.54
CA ILE A 184 -32.05 -24.55 -16.92
C ILE A 184 -33.27 -24.17 -16.09
N PHE A 185 -34.42 -24.74 -16.44
CA PHE A 185 -35.70 -24.55 -15.77
C PHE A 185 -36.08 -25.79 -14.96
N LEU A 186 -36.75 -25.58 -13.82
CA LEU A 186 -37.39 -26.67 -13.11
C LEU A 186 -38.65 -27.13 -13.87
N SER A 187 -38.72 -28.43 -14.19
CA SER A 187 -39.94 -29.10 -14.61
C SER A 187 -40.38 -30.04 -13.49
N ALA A 188 -41.18 -29.53 -12.55
CA ALA A 188 -41.65 -30.29 -11.38
C ALA A 188 -43.17 -30.24 -11.22
N SER A 189 -43.73 -31.32 -10.68
CA SER A 189 -45.18 -31.45 -10.50
C SER A 189 -45.55 -32.56 -9.53
N LEU A 190 -46.70 -32.40 -8.87
CA LEU A 190 -47.34 -33.39 -8.04
C LEU A 190 -48.53 -34.00 -8.77
N THR A 191 -48.71 -35.32 -8.68
CA THR A 191 -49.93 -36.01 -9.08
C THR A 191 -50.71 -36.36 -7.81
N LEU A 192 -51.89 -35.77 -7.65
CA LEU A 192 -52.77 -35.89 -6.50
C LEU A 192 -53.71 -37.11 -6.62
N PRO A 193 -54.39 -37.53 -5.52
CA PRO A 193 -55.45 -38.53 -5.59
C PRO A 193 -56.51 -38.16 -6.65
N GLY A 194 -56.87 -39.14 -7.49
CA GLY A 194 -57.76 -38.91 -8.64
C GLY A 194 -57.05 -38.45 -9.93
N GLY A 195 -55.74 -38.21 -9.89
CA GLY A 195 -54.91 -37.96 -11.08
C GLY A 195 -54.77 -36.49 -11.50
N GLU A 196 -55.23 -35.54 -10.69
CA GLU A 196 -54.94 -34.11 -10.94
C GLU A 196 -53.43 -33.85 -10.83
N ARG A 197 -52.86 -33.14 -11.82
CA ARG A 197 -51.44 -32.79 -11.84
C ARG A 197 -51.26 -31.30 -11.57
N VAL A 198 -50.55 -30.96 -10.50
CA VAL A 198 -50.27 -29.58 -10.05
C VAL A 198 -48.79 -29.28 -10.22
N ALA A 199 -48.43 -28.11 -10.76
CA ALA A 199 -47.04 -27.72 -10.94
C ALA A 199 -46.37 -27.36 -9.60
N ALA A 200 -45.09 -27.73 -9.45
CA ALA A 200 -44.23 -27.24 -8.38
C ALA A 200 -43.27 -26.18 -8.95
N THR A 201 -43.14 -25.07 -8.23
CA THR A 201 -42.42 -23.85 -8.64
C THR A 201 -41.01 -23.75 -8.06
N ASN A 202 -40.61 -24.68 -7.19
CA ASN A 202 -39.33 -24.65 -6.49
C ASN A 202 -38.87 -26.08 -6.11
N PHE A 203 -37.56 -26.33 -6.17
CA PHE A 203 -36.91 -27.54 -5.65
C PHE A 203 -35.74 -27.14 -4.74
N ASN A 204 -35.77 -27.49 -3.46
CA ASN A 204 -34.74 -27.19 -2.44
C ASN A 204 -34.29 -25.71 -2.36
N GLY A 205 -35.09 -24.75 -2.82
CA GLY A 205 -34.71 -23.35 -2.88
C GLY A 205 -35.09 -22.54 -1.65
N ALA A 206 -34.41 -21.41 -1.46
CA ALA A 206 -34.57 -20.52 -0.30
C ALA A 206 -35.96 -19.85 -0.18
N ARG A 207 -36.69 -19.66 -1.29
CA ARG A 207 -37.91 -18.84 -1.34
C ARG A 207 -38.98 -19.46 -2.24
N LEU A 208 -40.21 -19.55 -1.75
CA LEU A 208 -41.37 -19.89 -2.59
C LEU A 208 -42.01 -18.60 -3.14
N PRO A 209 -42.34 -18.55 -4.44
CA PRO A 209 -43.15 -17.47 -4.97
C PRO A 209 -44.56 -17.48 -4.37
N ALA A 210 -45.29 -16.37 -4.49
CA ALA A 210 -46.70 -16.30 -4.13
C ALA A 210 -47.49 -17.41 -4.85
N ASP A 211 -48.46 -17.99 -4.14
CA ASP A 211 -49.27 -19.16 -4.59
C ASP A 211 -48.46 -20.41 -4.98
N GLY A 212 -47.15 -20.44 -4.67
CA GLY A 212 -46.22 -21.48 -5.08
C GLY A 212 -46.25 -22.76 -4.23
N ILE A 213 -45.74 -23.83 -4.84
CA ILE A 213 -45.49 -25.14 -4.21
C ILE A 213 -44.01 -25.50 -4.41
N GLY A 214 -43.30 -25.83 -3.34
CA GLY A 214 -41.90 -26.23 -3.32
C GLY A 214 -41.73 -27.68 -2.89
N VAL A 215 -40.80 -28.38 -3.54
CA VAL A 215 -40.38 -29.74 -3.20
C VAL A 215 -39.04 -29.68 -2.46
N TYR A 216 -38.99 -30.25 -1.27
CA TYR A 216 -37.79 -30.31 -0.43
C TYR A 216 -37.40 -31.76 -0.14
N THR A 217 -36.11 -32.07 -0.27
CA THR A 217 -35.55 -33.41 -0.04
C THR A 217 -34.55 -33.38 1.12
N PRO A 218 -34.00 -34.51 1.58
CA PRO A 218 -32.98 -34.53 2.64
C PRO A 218 -31.73 -33.69 2.33
N LEU A 219 -31.48 -33.39 1.04
CA LEU A 219 -30.42 -32.47 0.61
C LEU A 219 -30.64 -31.03 1.09
N TRP A 220 -31.86 -30.62 1.46
CA TRP A 220 -32.13 -29.27 1.97
C TRP A 220 -31.18 -28.89 3.11
N GLY A 221 -30.96 -29.79 4.08
CA GLY A 221 -30.19 -29.49 5.28
C GLY A 221 -31.05 -29.02 6.45
N SER A 222 -30.46 -28.28 7.39
CA SER A 222 -31.04 -27.98 8.70
C SER A 222 -31.71 -26.61 8.82
N ALA A 223 -31.63 -25.73 7.83
CA ALA A 223 -32.24 -24.40 7.90
C ALA A 223 -33.77 -24.48 8.00
N SER A 224 -34.39 -23.54 8.73
CA SER A 224 -35.84 -23.49 8.86
C SER A 224 -36.50 -23.09 7.54
N ARG A 225 -37.41 -23.95 7.05
CA ARG A 225 -38.24 -23.70 5.86
C ARG A 225 -39.34 -22.65 6.08
N SER A 226 -39.54 -22.20 7.33
CA SER A 226 -40.46 -21.09 7.66
C SER A 226 -40.16 -19.81 6.88
N THR A 227 -38.87 -19.51 6.71
CA THR A 227 -38.37 -18.35 5.97
C THR A 227 -38.84 -18.32 4.52
N ALA A 228 -38.88 -19.49 3.85
CA ALA A 228 -39.28 -19.63 2.45
C ALA A 228 -40.76 -19.26 2.18
N VAL A 229 -41.60 -19.27 3.22
CA VAL A 229 -43.03 -18.90 3.16
C VAL A 229 -43.35 -17.63 3.98
N THR A 230 -42.35 -16.80 4.26
CA THR A 230 -42.56 -15.53 4.96
C THR A 230 -43.61 -14.67 4.26
N GLY A 231 -44.54 -14.11 5.05
CA GLY A 231 -45.65 -13.29 4.56
C GLY A 231 -46.78 -14.05 3.87
N ALA A 232 -46.82 -15.39 3.93
CA ALA A 232 -47.95 -16.18 3.46
C ALA A 232 -49.17 -16.03 4.39
N ARG A 233 -50.38 -16.06 3.83
CA ARG A 233 -51.64 -16.06 4.61
C ARG A 233 -52.02 -17.47 5.05
N THR A 234 -51.80 -18.44 4.17
CA THR A 234 -52.03 -19.88 4.39
C THR A 234 -50.78 -20.66 4.00
N VAL A 235 -50.47 -21.72 4.75
CA VAL A 235 -49.33 -22.60 4.52
C VAL A 235 -49.78 -24.05 4.73
N VAL A 236 -49.32 -24.96 3.88
CA VAL A 236 -49.45 -26.41 4.06
C VAL A 236 -48.09 -27.05 3.85
N GLU A 237 -47.62 -27.83 4.84
CA GLU A 237 -46.47 -28.74 4.69
C GLU A 237 -46.98 -30.19 4.70
N LEU A 238 -46.68 -30.96 3.65
CA LEU A 238 -46.89 -32.40 3.58
C LEU A 238 -45.55 -33.11 3.77
N GLU A 239 -45.51 -34.13 4.62
CA GLU A 239 -44.43 -35.12 4.60
C GLU A 239 -44.88 -36.32 3.77
N LEU A 240 -44.09 -36.70 2.77
CA LEU A 240 -44.31 -37.87 1.92
C LEU A 240 -43.23 -38.92 2.21
N ARG A 241 -43.61 -40.19 2.25
CA ARG A 241 -42.69 -41.35 2.20
C ARG A 241 -43.21 -42.36 1.19
N ASP A 242 -42.34 -42.82 0.30
CA ASP A 242 -42.67 -43.76 -0.79
C ASP A 242 -43.92 -43.35 -1.61
N GLY A 243 -44.14 -42.04 -1.80
CA GLY A 243 -45.29 -41.49 -2.52
C GLY A 243 -46.60 -41.43 -1.72
N VAL A 244 -46.57 -41.63 -0.40
CA VAL A 244 -47.74 -41.57 0.49
C VAL A 244 -47.56 -40.45 1.53
N VAL A 245 -48.61 -39.65 1.75
CA VAL A 245 -48.63 -38.62 2.80
C VAL A 245 -48.56 -39.29 4.17
N THR A 246 -47.55 -38.96 4.98
CA THR A 246 -47.40 -39.43 6.38
C THR A 246 -47.77 -38.35 7.40
N ALA A 247 -47.65 -37.07 7.05
CA ALA A 247 -48.06 -35.95 7.88
C ALA A 247 -48.55 -34.77 7.05
N VAL A 248 -49.44 -33.96 7.63
CA VAL A 248 -49.94 -32.69 7.10
C VAL A 248 -49.85 -31.66 8.22
N ARG A 249 -49.28 -30.48 7.95
CA ARG A 249 -49.04 -29.42 8.95
C ARG A 249 -49.45 -28.05 8.39
N ASP A 250 -49.94 -27.17 9.26
CA ASP A 250 -50.31 -25.77 8.95
C ASP A 250 -49.12 -24.80 9.00
N ARG A 251 -47.95 -25.29 9.44
CA ARG A 251 -46.66 -24.59 9.49
C ARG A 251 -45.54 -25.56 9.12
N PRO A 252 -44.42 -25.09 8.54
CA PRO A 252 -43.29 -25.94 8.22
C PRO A 252 -42.66 -26.51 9.48
N ALA A 253 -42.26 -27.78 9.46
CA ALA A 253 -41.47 -28.36 10.54
C ALA A 253 -40.03 -27.81 10.53
N ASP A 254 -39.48 -27.53 11.70
CA ASP A 254 -38.06 -27.18 11.83
C ASP A 254 -37.15 -28.41 11.71
N GLY A 255 -35.89 -28.15 11.34
CA GLY A 255 -34.84 -29.17 11.25
C GLY A 255 -34.80 -29.95 9.93
N PRO A 256 -33.87 -30.92 9.85
CA PRO A 256 -33.57 -31.65 8.62
C PRO A 256 -34.66 -32.65 8.24
N ILE A 257 -34.85 -32.85 6.94
CA ILE A 257 -35.79 -33.82 6.39
C ILE A 257 -35.18 -35.23 6.51
N PRO A 258 -35.87 -36.19 7.16
CA PRO A 258 -35.34 -37.56 7.32
C PRO A 258 -35.07 -38.27 5.99
N GLY A 259 -34.06 -39.14 5.96
CA GLY A 259 -33.78 -39.99 4.80
C GLY A 259 -35.01 -40.81 4.38
N GLY A 260 -35.30 -40.84 3.08
CA GLY A 260 -36.50 -41.48 2.51
C GLY A 260 -37.77 -40.63 2.56
N ALA A 261 -37.77 -39.47 3.23
CA ALA A 261 -38.88 -38.52 3.19
C ALA A 261 -38.67 -37.44 2.11
N THR A 262 -39.77 -36.96 1.56
CA THR A 262 -39.83 -35.73 0.74
C THR A 262 -40.87 -34.81 1.36
N VAL A 263 -40.54 -33.53 1.50
CA VAL A 263 -41.48 -32.52 2.00
C VAL A 263 -42.03 -31.71 0.83
N VAL A 264 -43.34 -31.53 0.80
CA VAL A 264 -44.01 -30.59 -0.10
C VAL A 264 -44.47 -29.42 0.74
N LEU A 265 -43.93 -28.23 0.48
CA LEU A 265 -44.33 -27.00 1.15
C LEU A 265 -45.12 -26.14 0.17
N ALA A 266 -46.26 -25.61 0.57
CA ALA A 266 -47.08 -24.75 -0.27
C ALA A 266 -47.57 -23.53 0.51
N ARG A 267 -47.78 -22.42 -0.19
CA ARG A 267 -48.31 -21.17 0.37
C ARG A 267 -49.45 -20.60 -0.44
N ASP A 268 -50.32 -19.84 0.22
CA ASP A 268 -51.43 -19.10 -0.38
C ASP A 268 -52.27 -20.00 -1.32
N GLY A 269 -52.49 -19.63 -2.59
CA GLY A 269 -53.24 -20.46 -3.54
C GLY A 269 -52.67 -21.86 -3.77
N GLY A 270 -51.36 -22.06 -3.58
CA GLY A 270 -50.74 -23.38 -3.60
C GLY A 270 -51.12 -24.23 -2.38
N ALA A 271 -51.28 -23.60 -1.21
CA ALA A 271 -51.78 -24.28 -0.01
C ALA A 271 -53.25 -24.66 -0.16
N ASP A 272 -54.07 -23.77 -0.75
CA ASP A 272 -55.48 -24.03 -1.04
C ASP A 272 -55.66 -25.26 -1.97
N ARG A 273 -54.75 -25.47 -2.93
CA ARG A 273 -54.71 -26.67 -3.79
C ARG A 273 -54.40 -27.97 -3.06
N LEU A 274 -53.69 -27.92 -1.92
CA LEU A 274 -53.29 -29.10 -1.14
C LEU A 274 -54.15 -29.34 0.10
N ALA A 275 -55.04 -28.40 0.46
CA ALA A 275 -55.83 -28.42 1.70
C ALA A 275 -56.76 -29.64 1.90
N GLY A 276 -57.07 -30.37 0.82
CA GLY A 276 -57.88 -31.59 0.89
C GLY A 276 -57.14 -32.81 1.46
N LEU A 277 -55.81 -32.84 1.33
CA LEU A 277 -54.98 -34.04 1.54
C LEU A 277 -54.89 -34.46 3.01
N ARG A 278 -54.74 -35.76 3.24
CA ARG A 278 -54.67 -36.42 4.54
C ARG A 278 -53.55 -37.47 4.58
N PRO A 279 -53.05 -37.85 5.77
CA PRO A 279 -52.19 -39.02 5.92
C PRO A 279 -52.85 -40.27 5.33
N GLY A 280 -52.11 -41.00 4.48
CA GLY A 280 -52.59 -42.14 3.71
C GLY A 280 -52.87 -41.84 2.23
N ASP A 281 -52.98 -40.57 1.82
CA ASP A 281 -53.20 -40.21 0.42
C ASP A 281 -51.94 -40.45 -0.43
N ALA A 282 -52.14 -40.96 -1.65
CA ALA A 282 -51.06 -41.14 -2.63
C ALA A 282 -50.78 -39.83 -3.36
N VAL A 283 -49.52 -39.37 -3.30
CA VAL A 283 -49.02 -38.17 -3.98
C VAL A 283 -47.68 -38.50 -4.63
N THR A 284 -47.65 -38.59 -5.96
CA THR A 284 -46.41 -38.78 -6.72
C THR A 284 -45.77 -37.44 -7.03
N VAL A 285 -44.46 -37.31 -6.81
CA VAL A 285 -43.70 -36.07 -7.10
C VAL A 285 -42.68 -36.35 -8.20
N ASP A 286 -42.90 -35.74 -9.37
CA ASP A 286 -41.97 -35.76 -10.49
C ASP A 286 -41.17 -34.45 -10.51
N TYR A 287 -39.86 -34.51 -10.74
CA TYR A 287 -39.03 -33.33 -11.04
C TYR A 287 -37.85 -33.67 -11.95
N ALA A 288 -37.55 -32.79 -12.89
CA ALA A 288 -36.41 -32.88 -13.79
C ALA A 288 -35.92 -31.48 -14.21
N PRO A 289 -34.63 -31.31 -14.57
CA PRO A 289 -34.16 -30.12 -15.26
C PRO A 289 -34.68 -30.12 -16.70
N ARG A 290 -35.10 -28.95 -17.20
CA ARG A 290 -35.41 -28.70 -18.62
C ARG A 290 -34.46 -27.63 -19.13
N THR A 291 -33.68 -27.94 -20.15
CA THR A 291 -32.44 -27.23 -20.50
C THR A 291 -32.37 -26.96 -22.00
N ASP A 292 -31.78 -25.82 -22.39
CA ASP A 292 -31.47 -25.45 -23.78
C ASP A 292 -30.14 -26.05 -24.29
N ALA A 293 -29.45 -26.82 -23.42
CA ALA A 293 -28.05 -27.17 -23.56
C ALA A 293 -27.76 -28.68 -23.62
N GLY A 294 -28.79 -29.53 -23.78
CA GLY A 294 -28.65 -30.98 -23.73
C GLY A 294 -28.45 -31.49 -22.29
N ASP A 295 -27.96 -32.73 -22.15
CA ASP A 295 -27.76 -33.34 -20.83
C ASP A 295 -26.64 -32.62 -20.07
N ILE A 296 -26.91 -32.23 -18.81
CA ILE A 296 -25.99 -31.44 -18.00
C ILE A 296 -25.23 -32.35 -17.03
N ALA A 297 -23.90 -32.28 -17.00
CA ALA A 297 -23.11 -32.98 -16.00
C ALA A 297 -23.06 -32.17 -14.69
N VAL A 298 -22.68 -30.90 -14.79
CA VAL A 298 -22.57 -29.94 -13.69
C VAL A 298 -23.12 -28.59 -14.12
N ALA A 299 -23.86 -27.92 -13.24
CA ALA A 299 -24.24 -26.53 -13.43
C ALA A 299 -24.32 -25.77 -12.10
N VAL A 300 -23.93 -24.49 -12.14
CA VAL A 300 -24.02 -23.55 -11.02
C VAL A 300 -24.75 -22.28 -11.50
N GLY A 301 -25.67 -21.77 -10.69
CA GLY A 301 -26.44 -20.57 -10.98
C GLY A 301 -25.57 -19.30 -11.08
N GLY A 302 -26.05 -18.35 -11.87
CA GLY A 302 -25.55 -16.98 -11.91
C GLY A 302 -26.72 -16.01 -12.09
N ASN A 303 -26.42 -14.75 -12.47
CA ASN A 303 -27.45 -13.71 -12.57
C ASN A 303 -27.36 -12.88 -13.86
N LYS A 304 -26.20 -12.27 -14.14
CA LYS A 304 -26.04 -11.32 -15.26
C LYS A 304 -25.21 -11.92 -16.38
N VAL A 305 -25.79 -12.01 -17.57
CA VAL A 305 -25.05 -12.30 -18.80
C VAL A 305 -24.19 -11.09 -19.13
N LEU A 306 -22.88 -11.27 -19.20
CA LEU A 306 -21.87 -10.24 -19.45
C LEU A 306 -21.54 -10.13 -20.95
N VAL A 307 -21.44 -11.28 -21.61
CA VAL A 307 -21.18 -11.42 -23.05
C VAL A 307 -22.12 -12.49 -23.58
N ARG A 308 -22.66 -12.29 -24.78
CA ARG A 308 -23.53 -13.25 -25.48
C ARG A 308 -23.26 -13.22 -26.98
N ASP A 309 -23.08 -14.39 -27.61
CA ASP A 309 -22.81 -14.52 -29.06
C ASP A 309 -21.68 -13.56 -29.52
N GLY A 310 -20.64 -13.48 -28.69
CA GLY A 310 -19.47 -12.65 -28.87
C GLY A 310 -19.63 -11.15 -28.57
N ARG A 311 -20.82 -10.70 -28.15
CA ARG A 311 -21.15 -9.29 -27.90
C ARG A 311 -21.32 -9.00 -26.41
N ILE A 312 -20.64 -7.96 -25.93
CA ILE A 312 -20.83 -7.43 -24.58
C ILE A 312 -22.28 -6.95 -24.42
N GLN A 313 -22.90 -7.30 -23.30
CA GLN A 313 -24.29 -6.97 -22.97
C GLN A 313 -24.42 -5.60 -22.29
N PRO A 314 -25.61 -4.97 -22.29
CA PRO A 314 -25.87 -3.75 -21.53
C PRO A 314 -25.94 -4.06 -20.02
N VAL A 315 -24.77 -4.02 -19.37
CA VAL A 315 -24.56 -4.32 -17.93
C VAL A 315 -24.07 -3.09 -17.17
N ASP A 316 -23.95 -3.17 -15.84
CA ASP A 316 -23.52 -2.03 -15.04
C ASP A 316 -22.09 -1.57 -15.36
N ALA A 317 -21.94 -0.27 -15.60
CA ALA A 317 -20.70 0.42 -15.94
C ALA A 317 -20.24 1.41 -14.85
N VAL A 318 -20.92 1.44 -13.69
CA VAL A 318 -20.69 2.42 -12.61
C VAL A 318 -20.22 1.76 -11.32
N THR A 319 -20.82 0.64 -10.89
CA THR A 319 -20.54 0.07 -9.56
C THR A 319 -19.40 -0.95 -9.58
N ALA A 320 -18.21 -0.50 -9.18
CA ALA A 320 -17.06 -1.37 -8.96
C ALA A 320 -17.23 -2.19 -7.67
N HIS A 321 -17.02 -3.51 -7.76
CA HIS A 321 -17.07 -4.45 -6.64
C HIS A 321 -16.02 -5.56 -6.84
N PRO A 322 -15.69 -6.35 -5.80
CA PRO A 322 -15.11 -7.66 -6.01
C PRO A 322 -16.10 -8.51 -6.81
N ARG A 323 -15.62 -9.28 -7.79
CA ARG A 323 -16.45 -10.04 -8.71
C ARG A 323 -15.95 -11.47 -8.88
N THR A 324 -16.87 -12.37 -9.21
CA THR A 324 -16.55 -13.67 -9.80
C THR A 324 -17.40 -13.88 -11.03
N ALA A 325 -16.79 -14.36 -12.10
CA ALA A 325 -17.50 -14.63 -13.35
C ALA A 325 -16.84 -15.77 -14.14
N VAL A 326 -17.60 -16.28 -15.10
CA VAL A 326 -17.14 -17.31 -16.02
C VAL A 326 -17.36 -16.88 -17.47
N GLY A 327 -16.37 -17.10 -18.32
CA GLY A 327 -16.45 -16.97 -19.78
C GLY A 327 -16.33 -18.34 -20.46
N PHE A 328 -16.90 -18.48 -21.65
CA PHE A 328 -16.94 -19.71 -22.45
C PHE A 328 -16.47 -19.42 -23.88
N SER A 329 -15.66 -20.31 -24.47
CA SER A 329 -15.33 -20.23 -25.89
C SER A 329 -16.51 -20.62 -26.79
N ALA A 330 -16.58 -20.10 -28.01
CA ALA A 330 -17.67 -20.35 -28.95
C ALA A 330 -17.86 -21.84 -29.32
N ASP A 331 -16.81 -22.66 -29.20
CA ASP A 331 -16.85 -24.10 -29.43
C ASP A 331 -17.07 -24.92 -28.14
N GLY A 332 -17.19 -24.25 -26.99
CA GLY A 332 -17.36 -24.84 -25.66
C GLY A 332 -16.20 -25.73 -25.18
N THR A 333 -15.01 -25.65 -25.76
CA THR A 333 -13.83 -26.41 -25.28
C THR A 333 -13.08 -25.72 -24.15
N ARG A 334 -13.20 -24.39 -24.01
CA ARG A 334 -12.51 -23.61 -22.98
C ARG A 334 -13.45 -22.81 -22.11
N MET A 335 -13.06 -22.70 -20.85
CA MET A 335 -13.65 -21.82 -19.85
C MET A 335 -12.58 -20.89 -19.28
N TRP A 336 -13.00 -19.69 -18.89
CA TRP A 336 -12.23 -18.77 -18.05
C TRP A 336 -13.01 -18.51 -16.78
N LEU A 337 -12.46 -18.83 -15.62
CA LEU A 337 -13.08 -18.51 -14.32
C LEU A 337 -12.24 -17.41 -13.68
N ALA A 338 -12.83 -16.22 -13.57
CA ALA A 338 -12.13 -15.02 -13.14
C ALA A 338 -12.62 -14.55 -11.76
N THR A 339 -11.68 -14.19 -10.90
CA THR A 339 -11.92 -13.39 -9.69
C THR A 339 -11.29 -12.02 -9.85
N VAL A 340 -11.94 -11.03 -9.26
CA VAL A 340 -11.41 -9.67 -9.14
C VAL A 340 -11.57 -9.27 -7.69
N ASP A 341 -10.48 -8.91 -7.02
CA ASP A 341 -10.51 -8.42 -5.65
C ASP A 341 -11.11 -7.01 -5.61
N GLY A 342 -11.56 -6.52 -4.46
CA GLY A 342 -12.19 -5.21 -4.38
C GLY A 342 -12.41 -4.72 -2.96
N ARG A 343 -12.76 -3.43 -2.81
CA ARG A 343 -12.97 -2.75 -1.51
C ARG A 343 -11.72 -2.67 -0.64
N GLN A 344 -10.54 -2.72 -1.27
CA GLN A 344 -9.23 -2.59 -0.63
C GLN A 344 -8.38 -1.56 -1.40
N ALA A 345 -7.31 -1.04 -0.79
CA ALA A 345 -6.45 -0.06 -1.46
C ALA A 345 -5.86 -0.63 -2.77
N ASP A 346 -5.41 -1.89 -2.72
CA ASP A 346 -4.75 -2.57 -3.84
C ASP A 346 -5.69 -2.98 -4.98
N SER A 347 -7.01 -2.93 -4.75
CA SER A 347 -8.02 -3.19 -5.78
C SER A 347 -9.36 -2.53 -5.45
N ARG A 348 -9.82 -1.64 -6.34
CA ARG A 348 -11.19 -1.08 -6.30
C ARG A 348 -12.25 -2.10 -6.73
N GLY A 349 -11.85 -3.15 -7.46
CA GLY A 349 -12.73 -4.09 -8.15
C GLY A 349 -13.20 -3.61 -9.52
N MET A 350 -13.99 -4.44 -10.20
CA MET A 350 -14.51 -4.16 -11.54
C MET A 350 -16.02 -3.88 -11.52
N THR A 351 -16.43 -2.99 -12.43
CA THR A 351 -17.81 -2.92 -12.91
C THR A 351 -18.15 -4.15 -13.76
N GLU A 352 -19.44 -4.41 -14.02
CA GLU A 352 -19.85 -5.54 -14.85
C GLU A 352 -19.36 -5.38 -16.30
N LEU A 353 -19.32 -4.14 -16.80
CA LEU A 353 -18.82 -3.80 -18.13
C LEU A 353 -17.31 -4.06 -18.26
N GLU A 354 -16.52 -3.73 -17.24
CA GLU A 354 -15.08 -4.01 -17.23
C GLU A 354 -14.80 -5.51 -17.19
N LEU A 355 -15.54 -6.26 -16.37
CA LEU A 355 -15.43 -7.71 -16.30
C LEU A 355 -15.86 -8.39 -17.61
N ALA A 356 -16.89 -7.86 -18.28
CA ALA A 356 -17.29 -8.29 -19.61
C ALA A 356 -16.20 -8.04 -20.65
N ARG A 357 -15.52 -6.89 -20.61
CA ARG A 357 -14.37 -6.59 -21.48
C ARG A 357 -13.19 -7.52 -21.21
N HIS A 358 -12.86 -7.76 -19.94
CA HIS A 358 -11.78 -8.67 -19.53
C HIS A 358 -12.01 -10.09 -20.06
N LEU A 359 -13.18 -10.68 -19.78
CA LEU A 359 -13.54 -12.00 -20.31
C LEU A 359 -13.60 -12.01 -21.85
N LYS A 360 -14.06 -10.94 -22.49
CA LYS A 360 -14.07 -10.87 -23.95
C LYS A 360 -12.65 -10.83 -24.55
N ALA A 361 -11.72 -10.11 -23.91
CA ALA A 361 -10.31 -10.02 -24.32
C ALA A 361 -9.58 -11.36 -24.17
N LEU A 362 -9.94 -12.16 -23.16
CA LEU A 362 -9.46 -13.53 -22.98
C LEU A 362 -9.97 -14.51 -24.06
N GLY A 363 -11.06 -14.18 -24.75
CA GLY A 363 -11.64 -14.97 -25.83
C GLY A 363 -13.06 -15.49 -25.57
N ALA A 364 -13.74 -15.03 -24.52
CA ALA A 364 -15.12 -15.43 -24.25
C ALA A 364 -16.08 -15.02 -25.38
N ASP A 365 -16.95 -15.94 -25.78
CA ASP A 365 -18.07 -15.67 -26.67
C ASP A 365 -19.37 -15.50 -25.88
N ASP A 366 -19.55 -16.31 -24.84
CA ASP A 366 -20.56 -16.14 -23.79
C ASP A 366 -19.87 -15.90 -22.44
N ALA A 367 -20.47 -15.13 -21.55
CA ALA A 367 -19.99 -14.96 -20.18
C ALA A 367 -21.12 -14.65 -19.17
N LEU A 368 -20.96 -15.12 -17.93
CA LEU A 368 -21.94 -15.02 -16.85
C LEU A 368 -21.28 -14.54 -15.54
N ASN A 369 -21.86 -13.53 -14.90
CA ASN A 369 -21.49 -13.08 -13.56
C ASN A 369 -22.11 -13.99 -12.49
N LEU A 370 -21.25 -14.50 -11.60
CA LEU A 370 -21.56 -15.32 -10.43
C LEU A 370 -21.67 -14.43 -9.16
N ASP A 371 -21.79 -15.00 -7.96
CA ASP A 371 -21.80 -14.18 -6.74
C ASP A 371 -20.44 -13.48 -6.52
N GLY A 372 -20.47 -12.29 -5.92
CA GLY A 372 -19.30 -11.41 -5.77
C GLY A 372 -19.16 -10.84 -4.36
N GLY A 373 -18.52 -9.67 -4.23
CA GLY A 373 -18.17 -9.13 -2.93
C GLY A 373 -17.25 -10.07 -2.17
N GLY A 374 -17.42 -10.19 -0.84
CA GLY A 374 -16.62 -11.12 -0.02
C GLY A 374 -16.83 -12.60 -0.32
N SER A 375 -17.79 -12.97 -1.16
CA SER A 375 -17.90 -14.35 -1.68
C SER A 375 -16.78 -14.67 -2.69
N SER A 376 -16.21 -13.66 -3.35
CA SER A 376 -15.23 -13.81 -4.45
C SER A 376 -13.97 -14.52 -3.96
N THR A 377 -13.84 -15.79 -4.36
CA THR A 377 -12.75 -16.67 -3.90
C THR A 377 -12.30 -17.56 -5.05
N LEU A 378 -11.01 -17.57 -5.34
CA LEU A 378 -10.38 -18.48 -6.31
C LEU A 378 -9.35 -19.37 -5.61
N LEU A 379 -9.44 -20.67 -5.90
CA LEU A 379 -8.54 -21.70 -5.42
C LEU A 379 -7.74 -22.29 -6.59
N ALA A 380 -6.44 -22.45 -6.40
CA ALA A 380 -5.57 -23.20 -7.31
C ALA A 380 -4.56 -24.06 -6.54
N ARG A 381 -4.19 -25.21 -7.10
CA ARG A 381 -3.17 -26.11 -6.56
C ARG A 381 -1.88 -25.97 -7.37
N GLU A 382 -0.79 -25.55 -6.73
CA GLU A 382 0.54 -25.65 -7.33
C GLU A 382 0.94 -27.10 -7.62
N GLN A 383 1.74 -27.31 -8.66
CA GLN A 383 2.23 -28.64 -9.01
C GLN A 383 3.03 -29.27 -7.85
N GLY A 384 2.59 -30.45 -7.41
CA GLY A 384 3.19 -31.19 -6.31
C GLY A 384 2.75 -30.79 -4.90
N GLU A 385 1.87 -29.79 -4.74
CA GLU A 385 1.12 -29.59 -3.49
C GLU A 385 -0.02 -30.61 -3.35
N GLN A 386 -0.52 -30.81 -2.13
CA GLN A 386 -1.58 -31.80 -1.85
C GLN A 386 -2.99 -31.25 -2.10
N SER A 387 -3.21 -29.95 -1.93
CA SER A 387 -4.52 -29.30 -1.96
C SER A 387 -4.45 -27.94 -2.64
N ALA A 388 -5.56 -27.50 -3.25
CA ALA A 388 -5.69 -26.13 -3.71
C ALA A 388 -5.66 -25.14 -2.52
N ARG A 389 -5.19 -23.91 -2.77
CA ARG A 389 -5.12 -22.81 -1.81
C ARG A 389 -5.74 -21.55 -2.42
N VAL A 390 -6.19 -20.62 -1.58
CA VAL A 390 -6.68 -19.31 -2.02
C VAL A 390 -5.54 -18.54 -2.69
N ARG A 391 -5.82 -17.89 -3.82
CA ARG A 391 -4.85 -17.08 -4.58
C ARG A 391 -5.16 -15.59 -4.59
N ASN A 392 -6.45 -15.24 -4.49
CA ASN A 392 -6.94 -13.86 -4.41
C ASN A 392 -6.99 -13.35 -2.95
N ALA A 393 -7.37 -12.10 -2.73
CA ALA A 393 -7.59 -11.51 -1.40
C ALA A 393 -9.11 -11.27 -1.14
N PRO A 394 -9.81 -12.18 -0.42
CA PRO A 394 -11.24 -12.01 -0.14
C PRO A 394 -11.56 -10.74 0.66
N SER A 395 -12.49 -9.92 0.17
CA SER A 395 -12.77 -8.57 0.69
C SER A 395 -13.32 -8.50 2.13
N ASP A 396 -13.65 -9.64 2.74
CA ASP A 396 -14.11 -9.72 4.14
C ASP A 396 -12.94 -9.99 5.12
N GLY A 397 -11.69 -9.99 4.64
CA GLY A 397 -10.48 -10.31 5.41
C GLY A 397 -10.16 -11.81 5.51
N GLY A 398 -10.96 -12.65 4.85
CA GLY A 398 -10.83 -14.11 4.79
C GLY A 398 -11.97 -14.74 4.00
N GLU A 399 -11.90 -16.06 3.75
CA GLU A 399 -12.94 -16.78 3.00
C GLU A 399 -14.32 -16.64 3.66
N ARG A 400 -15.28 -16.08 2.91
CA ARG A 400 -16.69 -16.10 3.30
C ARG A 400 -17.26 -17.52 3.22
N LEU A 401 -18.16 -17.83 4.15
CA LEU A 401 -18.95 -19.06 4.09
C LEU A 401 -19.96 -18.98 2.93
N VAL A 402 -19.76 -19.79 1.89
CA VAL A 402 -20.62 -19.87 0.68
C VAL A 402 -21.30 -21.25 0.59
N PRO A 403 -22.45 -21.40 -0.08
CA PRO A 403 -23.18 -22.68 -0.14
C PRO A 403 -22.80 -23.58 -1.33
N ASN A 404 -22.16 -23.04 -2.37
CA ASN A 404 -21.68 -23.80 -3.50
C ASN A 404 -20.51 -23.12 -4.23
N GLY A 405 -19.94 -23.85 -5.18
CA GLY A 405 -18.89 -23.37 -6.09
C GLY A 405 -18.77 -24.24 -7.33
N LEU A 406 -17.97 -23.78 -8.29
CA LEU A 406 -17.59 -24.55 -9.47
C LEU A 406 -16.11 -24.89 -9.37
N GLY A 407 -15.80 -26.19 -9.39
CA GLY A 407 -14.43 -26.70 -9.31
C GLY A 407 -14.11 -27.70 -10.41
N PHE A 408 -12.83 -28.03 -10.52
CA PHE A 408 -12.33 -29.05 -11.42
C PHE A 408 -11.45 -30.03 -10.65
N THR A 409 -11.67 -31.32 -10.85
CA THR A 409 -10.78 -32.40 -10.41
C THR A 409 -9.97 -32.89 -11.61
N MET A 410 -8.91 -33.64 -11.34
CA MET A 410 -8.25 -34.46 -12.37
C MET A 410 -8.60 -35.93 -12.14
N PRO A 411 -8.67 -36.75 -13.20
CA PRO A 411 -8.62 -38.20 -13.09
C PRO A 411 -7.42 -38.64 -12.24
N HIS A 412 -7.51 -39.79 -11.59
CA HIS A 412 -6.39 -40.33 -10.81
C HIS A 412 -5.17 -40.52 -11.71
N GLY A 413 -4.13 -39.70 -11.46
CA GLY A 413 -2.85 -39.81 -12.12
C GLY A 413 -2.12 -41.10 -11.74
N SER A 414 -1.05 -41.40 -12.48
CA SER A 414 -0.27 -42.61 -12.32
C SER A 414 0.42 -42.77 -10.97
N GLY A 415 0.53 -41.68 -10.17
CA GLY A 415 1.33 -41.64 -8.94
C GLY A 415 2.83 -41.83 -9.20
N ARG A 416 3.26 -41.86 -10.46
CA ARG A 416 4.66 -41.95 -10.86
C ARG A 416 5.22 -40.54 -10.98
N LEU A 417 6.45 -40.35 -10.53
CA LEU A 417 7.13 -39.07 -10.69
C LEU A 417 7.35 -38.80 -12.19
N THR A 418 6.78 -37.72 -12.71
CA THR A 418 6.97 -37.24 -14.09
C THR A 418 7.60 -35.84 -14.14
N GLY A 419 7.39 -35.02 -13.11
CA GLY A 419 8.00 -33.70 -12.97
C GLY A 419 8.45 -33.36 -11.55
N LEU A 420 9.23 -32.27 -11.46
CA LEU A 420 9.68 -31.65 -10.22
C LEU A 420 9.44 -30.14 -10.35
N ALA A 421 8.48 -29.60 -9.61
CA ALA A 421 8.27 -28.16 -9.50
C ALA A 421 9.32 -27.60 -8.54
N VAL A 422 10.30 -26.87 -9.09
CA VAL A 422 11.41 -26.29 -8.31
C VAL A 422 11.19 -24.79 -8.18
N ALA A 423 11.15 -24.30 -6.95
CA ALA A 423 10.89 -22.90 -6.61
C ALA A 423 11.59 -22.53 -5.29
N PRO A 424 11.71 -21.23 -4.96
CA PRO A 424 11.96 -20.80 -3.59
C PRO A 424 10.95 -21.43 -2.60
N ALA A 425 11.38 -21.64 -1.35
CA ALA A 425 10.54 -22.24 -0.31
C ALA A 425 9.44 -21.29 0.20
N GLN A 426 9.63 -19.98 0.05
CA GLN A 426 8.65 -18.94 0.32
C GLN A 426 8.18 -18.34 -1.02
N ASP A 427 6.88 -18.14 -1.18
CA ASP A 427 6.27 -17.49 -2.35
C ASP A 427 6.06 -15.99 -2.01
N THR A 428 7.13 -15.21 -2.10
CA THR A 428 7.15 -13.79 -1.72
C THR A 428 7.85 -12.93 -2.78
N ALA A 429 7.59 -11.62 -2.75
CA ALA A 429 8.34 -10.65 -3.54
C ALA A 429 9.86 -10.88 -3.33
N ASP A 430 10.61 -10.83 -4.42
CA ASP A 430 12.06 -11.04 -4.45
C ASP A 430 12.59 -12.38 -3.90
N ALA A 431 11.75 -13.40 -3.68
CA ALA A 431 12.20 -14.73 -3.25
C ALA A 431 13.16 -15.42 -4.25
N THR A 432 13.18 -14.96 -5.50
CA THR A 432 14.14 -15.41 -6.53
C THR A 432 15.49 -14.68 -6.47
N ARG A 433 15.63 -13.63 -5.66
CA ARG A 433 16.89 -12.89 -5.47
C ARG A 433 17.71 -13.47 -4.32
N VAL A 434 19.04 -13.49 -4.47
CA VAL A 434 20.01 -13.97 -3.47
C VAL A 434 21.28 -13.13 -3.51
N LEU A 435 21.69 -12.56 -2.37
CA LEU A 435 22.94 -11.78 -2.27
C LEU A 435 24.17 -12.69 -2.27
N ALA A 436 25.26 -12.24 -2.91
CA ALA A 436 26.48 -13.03 -2.99
C ALA A 436 27.09 -13.28 -1.59
N GLY A 437 27.35 -14.55 -1.28
CA GLY A 437 27.82 -15.00 0.03
C GLY A 437 26.72 -15.43 1.01
N LEU A 438 25.44 -15.19 0.67
CA LEU A 438 24.27 -15.62 1.44
C LEU A 438 23.51 -16.74 0.70
N SER A 439 22.41 -17.21 1.29
CA SER A 439 21.66 -18.38 0.84
C SER A 439 20.19 -18.11 0.51
N ARG A 440 19.55 -19.11 -0.11
CA ARG A 440 18.11 -19.16 -0.39
C ARG A 440 17.64 -20.60 -0.32
N THR A 441 16.58 -20.86 0.42
CA THR A 441 15.99 -22.20 0.55
C THR A 441 15.09 -22.49 -0.64
N LEU A 442 15.30 -23.61 -1.33
CA LEU A 442 14.49 -24.08 -2.46
C LEU A 442 13.76 -25.38 -2.12
N VAL A 443 12.56 -25.52 -2.66
CA VAL A 443 11.79 -26.77 -2.66
C VAL A 443 11.75 -27.36 -4.06
N ALA A 444 11.67 -28.70 -4.13
CA ALA A 444 11.49 -29.44 -5.38
C ALA A 444 10.34 -30.43 -5.18
N ARG A 445 9.11 -29.94 -5.39
CA ARG A 445 7.87 -30.70 -5.20
C ARG A 445 7.72 -31.70 -6.35
N GLY A 446 7.78 -33.00 -6.03
CA GLY A 446 7.57 -34.06 -7.01
C GLY A 446 6.10 -34.17 -7.38
N HIS A 447 5.81 -34.39 -8.66
CA HIS A 447 4.45 -34.59 -9.13
C HIS A 447 4.34 -35.63 -10.26
N ASP A 448 3.13 -36.15 -10.46
CA ASP A 448 2.77 -36.96 -11.63
C ASP A 448 2.26 -36.10 -12.79
N GLU A 449 1.85 -36.75 -13.88
CA GLU A 449 1.36 -36.08 -15.09
C GLU A 449 0.11 -35.21 -14.87
N THR A 450 -0.62 -35.39 -13.77
CA THR A 450 -1.78 -34.56 -13.40
C THR A 450 -1.42 -33.37 -12.51
N GLY A 451 -0.13 -33.23 -12.16
CA GLY A 451 0.36 -32.26 -11.17
C GLY A 451 0.13 -32.69 -9.71
N ALA A 452 -0.40 -33.90 -9.46
CA ALA A 452 -0.65 -34.39 -8.10
C ALA A 452 0.66 -34.76 -7.39
N ALA A 453 0.71 -34.53 -6.08
CA ALA A 453 1.90 -34.73 -5.25
C ALA A 453 2.44 -36.17 -5.27
N VAL A 454 3.70 -36.33 -5.67
CA VAL A 454 4.45 -37.59 -5.63
C VAL A 454 5.69 -37.41 -4.76
N ARG A 455 5.82 -38.26 -3.74
CA ARG A 455 6.97 -38.23 -2.82
C ARG A 455 8.29 -38.50 -3.56
N ALA A 456 9.07 -37.44 -3.75
CA ALA A 456 10.43 -37.50 -4.29
C ALA A 456 11.49 -37.36 -3.18
N ARG A 457 12.72 -37.76 -3.50
CA ARG A 457 13.95 -37.39 -2.77
C ARG A 457 14.94 -36.87 -3.82
N PRO A 458 14.94 -35.56 -4.10
CA PRO A 458 15.78 -34.98 -5.13
C PRO A 458 17.25 -34.93 -4.70
N THR A 459 18.16 -35.11 -5.65
CA THR A 459 19.53 -34.61 -5.55
C THR A 459 19.63 -33.30 -6.30
N TRP A 460 20.39 -32.36 -5.74
CA TRP A 460 20.48 -30.99 -6.23
C TRP A 460 21.81 -30.74 -6.92
N PHE A 461 21.82 -29.92 -7.97
CA PHE A 461 23.04 -29.48 -8.65
C PHE A 461 22.85 -28.17 -9.40
N THR A 462 23.95 -27.48 -9.67
CA THR A 462 24.04 -26.36 -10.61
C THR A 462 24.88 -26.78 -11.83
N ARG A 463 24.79 -26.05 -12.95
CA ARG A 463 25.52 -26.37 -14.21
C ARG A 463 26.41 -25.21 -14.66
N GLY A 464 27.51 -25.53 -15.37
CA GLY A 464 28.39 -24.55 -16.01
C GLY A 464 29.45 -23.96 -15.05
N ARG A 465 29.58 -22.63 -15.05
CA ARG A 465 30.29 -21.86 -14.01
C ARG A 465 29.24 -21.17 -13.13
N PRO A 466 28.54 -21.89 -12.26
CA PRO A 466 27.37 -21.36 -11.58
C PRO A 466 27.77 -20.28 -10.56
N ARG A 467 26.91 -19.27 -10.41
CA ARG A 467 27.03 -18.21 -9.39
C ARG A 467 26.61 -18.69 -8.00
N GLY A 468 26.78 -19.97 -7.71
CA GLY A 468 26.42 -20.58 -6.45
C GLY A 468 26.48 -22.11 -6.47
N SER A 469 26.58 -22.67 -5.28
CA SER A 469 26.47 -24.10 -4.98
C SER A 469 25.09 -24.40 -4.42
N VAL A 470 24.59 -25.62 -4.60
CA VAL A 470 23.35 -26.09 -3.96
C VAL A 470 23.60 -27.39 -3.22
N THR A 471 23.13 -27.47 -1.98
CA THR A 471 23.21 -28.67 -1.13
C THR A 471 21.87 -28.85 -0.45
N ASP A 472 21.23 -30.02 -0.63
CA ASP A 472 19.96 -30.39 -0.01
C ASP A 472 18.80 -29.37 -0.12
N GLY A 473 18.82 -28.55 -1.18
CA GLY A 473 17.82 -27.51 -1.46
C GLY A 473 18.24 -26.10 -1.06
N VAL A 474 19.29 -25.95 -0.24
CA VAL A 474 19.86 -24.63 0.10
C VAL A 474 20.83 -24.24 -1.01
N PHE A 475 20.53 -23.15 -1.72
CA PHE A 475 21.42 -22.54 -2.70
C PHE A 475 22.23 -21.43 -2.01
N THR A 476 23.56 -21.49 -2.08
CA THR A 476 24.47 -20.45 -1.57
C THR A 476 25.08 -19.71 -2.75
N ALA A 477 24.85 -18.40 -2.83
CA ALA A 477 25.35 -17.57 -3.91
C ALA A 477 26.86 -17.30 -3.80
N HIS A 478 27.53 -17.11 -4.94
CA HIS A 478 28.97 -16.83 -5.03
C HIS A 478 29.24 -15.49 -5.73
N PRO A 479 30.16 -14.65 -5.22
CA PRO A 479 30.48 -13.36 -5.84
C PRO A 479 31.10 -13.52 -7.22
N HIS A 480 30.92 -12.52 -8.07
CA HIS A 480 31.59 -12.47 -9.38
C HIS A 480 33.11 -12.29 -9.20
N PRO A 481 33.97 -13.14 -9.79
CA PRO A 481 35.42 -13.15 -9.53
C PRO A 481 36.18 -11.94 -10.11
N GLN A 482 35.48 -11.05 -10.81
CA GLN A 482 36.06 -9.86 -11.47
C GLN A 482 35.26 -8.56 -11.23
N HIS A 483 34.00 -8.65 -10.76
CA HIS A 483 33.03 -7.53 -10.77
C HIS A 483 31.97 -7.72 -9.67
N THR A 484 32.33 -7.46 -8.41
CA THR A 484 31.55 -7.89 -7.23
C THR A 484 30.12 -7.35 -7.11
N GLY A 485 29.75 -6.30 -7.87
CA GLY A 485 28.36 -5.81 -7.99
C GLY A 485 27.59 -6.34 -9.21
N ARG A 486 28.19 -7.17 -10.08
CA ARG A 486 27.50 -7.64 -11.29
C ARG A 486 26.44 -8.70 -10.97
N HIS A 487 25.17 -8.38 -11.22
CA HIS A 487 24.06 -9.32 -11.11
C HIS A 487 24.04 -10.33 -12.25
N GLU A 488 23.76 -11.60 -11.96
CA GLU A 488 23.68 -12.67 -12.95
C GLU A 488 22.67 -13.77 -12.58
N GLN A 489 22.04 -14.36 -13.60
CA GLN A 489 21.08 -15.45 -13.44
C GLN A 489 21.78 -16.79 -13.17
N ALA A 490 21.38 -17.48 -12.10
CA ALA A 490 21.83 -18.82 -11.73
C ALA A 490 20.69 -19.82 -11.88
N ARG A 491 20.89 -20.90 -12.65
CA ARG A 491 19.92 -22.00 -12.76
C ARG A 491 20.27 -23.14 -11.81
N VAL A 492 19.33 -23.44 -10.92
CA VAL A 492 19.44 -24.52 -9.93
C VAL A 492 18.54 -25.67 -10.35
N PHE A 493 19.07 -26.89 -10.32
CA PHE A 493 18.38 -28.09 -10.78
C PHE A 493 18.18 -29.08 -9.63
N ALA A 494 17.05 -29.77 -9.66
CA ALA A 494 16.75 -30.91 -8.82
C ALA A 494 16.46 -32.13 -9.70
N THR A 495 17.00 -33.29 -9.38
CA THR A 495 16.70 -34.55 -10.09
C THR A 495 16.32 -35.68 -9.15
N ALA A 496 15.31 -36.46 -9.53
CA ALA A 496 14.91 -37.67 -8.82
C ALA A 496 14.43 -38.72 -9.82
N ARG A 497 14.92 -39.95 -9.72
CA ARG A 497 14.52 -41.09 -10.59
C ARG A 497 14.62 -40.77 -12.11
N GLY A 498 15.55 -39.91 -12.51
CA GLY A 498 15.74 -39.48 -13.91
C GLY A 498 14.91 -38.27 -14.35
N VAL A 499 13.87 -37.90 -13.60
CA VAL A 499 13.12 -36.65 -13.79
C VAL A 499 13.97 -35.48 -13.30
N THR A 500 13.93 -34.34 -13.98
CA THR A 500 14.68 -33.12 -13.61
C THR A 500 13.79 -31.89 -13.70
N GLY A 501 13.79 -31.06 -12.66
CA GLY A 501 13.20 -29.72 -12.65
C GLY A 501 14.26 -28.65 -12.43
N SER A 502 13.91 -27.36 -12.60
CA SER A 502 14.84 -26.26 -12.33
C SER A 502 14.14 -24.95 -11.97
N ALA A 503 14.73 -24.20 -11.03
CA ALA A 503 14.45 -22.79 -10.80
C ALA A 503 15.56 -21.91 -11.40
N THR A 504 15.26 -20.62 -11.58
CA THR A 504 16.24 -19.58 -11.90
C THR A 504 16.23 -18.57 -10.78
N LEU A 505 17.41 -18.15 -10.31
CA LEU A 505 17.62 -17.18 -9.25
C LEU A 505 18.49 -16.03 -9.76
N THR A 506 18.18 -14.81 -9.37
CA THR A 506 19.03 -13.64 -9.61
C THR A 506 20.06 -13.56 -8.49
N VAL A 507 21.33 -13.78 -8.80
CA VAL A 507 22.42 -13.55 -7.85
C VAL A 507 22.81 -12.08 -7.90
N LEU A 508 22.62 -11.40 -6.77
CA LEU A 508 22.94 -9.99 -6.55
C LEU A 508 24.42 -9.81 -6.14
N GLY A 509 24.84 -8.57 -5.95
CA GLY A 509 26.18 -8.26 -5.43
C GLY A 509 26.40 -8.75 -4.00
N ALA A 510 27.61 -8.55 -3.49
CA ALA A 510 27.86 -8.72 -2.06
C ALA A 510 27.14 -7.61 -1.28
N PRO A 511 26.51 -7.91 -0.13
CA PRO A 511 25.85 -6.89 0.67
C PRO A 511 26.87 -5.88 1.19
N VAL A 512 26.48 -4.60 1.24
CA VAL A 512 27.29 -3.50 1.82
C VAL A 512 26.62 -2.88 3.05
N ARG A 513 25.32 -3.14 3.24
CA ARG A 513 24.53 -2.78 4.42
C ARG A 513 23.43 -3.81 4.64
N LEU A 514 22.90 -3.83 5.86
CA LEU A 514 21.65 -4.49 6.20
C LEU A 514 20.57 -3.42 6.47
N GLY A 515 19.34 -3.89 6.70
CA GLY A 515 18.26 -3.12 7.28
C GLY A 515 17.15 -4.06 7.75
N THR A 516 16.13 -3.52 8.41
CA THR A 516 14.99 -4.29 8.94
C THR A 516 13.68 -3.78 8.35
N SER A 517 12.60 -4.57 8.42
CA SER A 517 11.26 -4.11 8.02
C SER A 517 10.67 -3.04 8.95
N THR A 518 11.27 -2.86 10.13
CA THR A 518 10.91 -1.84 11.12
C THR A 518 12.10 -1.61 12.06
N GLU A 519 12.28 -0.37 12.50
CA GLU A 519 13.25 -0.01 13.55
C GLU A 519 12.72 -0.39 14.96
N GLN A 520 11.41 -0.60 15.11
CA GLN A 520 10.79 -0.95 16.39
C GLN A 520 9.65 -1.97 16.26
N VAL A 521 9.62 -2.93 17.18
CA VAL A 521 8.46 -3.81 17.43
C VAL A 521 7.87 -3.47 18.81
N ALA A 522 6.63 -2.97 18.82
CA ALA A 522 5.91 -2.62 20.04
C ALA A 522 4.93 -3.76 20.43
N LEU A 523 5.15 -4.37 21.58
CA LEU A 523 4.35 -5.48 22.12
C LEU A 523 3.59 -5.02 23.37
N SER A 524 2.30 -5.35 23.45
CA SER A 524 1.40 -4.83 24.50
C SER A 524 1.63 -5.39 25.91
N GLY A 525 2.34 -6.52 26.03
CA GLY A 525 2.66 -7.19 27.30
C GLY A 525 3.03 -8.66 27.10
N ALA A 526 3.16 -9.42 28.19
CA ALA A 526 3.56 -10.84 28.13
C ALA A 526 2.64 -11.68 27.22
N GLY A 527 3.25 -12.51 26.38
CA GLY A 527 2.55 -13.35 25.38
C GLY A 527 2.09 -12.62 24.12
N ALA A 528 2.18 -11.28 24.06
CA ALA A 528 1.93 -10.54 22.82
C ALA A 528 3.00 -10.87 21.76
N THR A 529 2.59 -10.90 20.50
CA THR A 529 3.45 -11.24 19.36
C THR A 529 3.56 -10.10 18.35
N GLY A 530 4.69 -10.08 17.65
CA GLY A 530 4.96 -9.21 16.50
C GLY A 530 5.95 -9.90 15.57
N SER A 531 6.44 -9.20 14.55
CA SER A 531 7.44 -9.74 13.63
C SER A 531 8.32 -8.64 13.02
N PHE A 532 9.45 -9.05 12.48
CA PHE A 532 10.30 -8.22 11.62
C PHE A 532 11.00 -9.08 10.56
N GLN A 533 11.38 -8.47 9.45
CA GLN A 533 12.28 -9.06 8.43
C GLN A 533 13.65 -8.40 8.51
N VAL A 534 14.67 -9.12 8.03
CA VAL A 534 16.03 -8.59 7.84
C VAL A 534 16.34 -8.63 6.35
N TYR A 535 16.79 -7.51 5.82
CA TYR A 535 17.17 -7.33 4.43
C TYR A 535 18.66 -7.07 4.32
N GLY A 536 19.27 -7.57 3.24
CA GLY A 536 20.57 -7.10 2.79
C GLY A 536 20.43 -6.28 1.52
N TYR A 537 21.39 -5.38 1.28
CA TYR A 537 21.44 -4.55 0.08
C TYR A 537 22.87 -4.50 -0.46
N ASP A 538 23.04 -4.66 -1.77
CA ASP A 538 24.33 -4.50 -2.43
C ASP A 538 24.67 -3.03 -2.74
N ALA A 539 25.84 -2.81 -3.34
CA ALA A 539 26.37 -1.48 -3.63
C ALA A 539 25.52 -0.67 -4.64
N ASP A 540 24.73 -1.35 -5.48
CA ASP A 540 23.85 -0.73 -6.47
C ASP A 540 22.40 -0.58 -5.92
N GLY A 541 22.20 -0.84 -4.62
CA GLY A 541 20.91 -0.69 -3.96
C GLY A 541 19.95 -1.87 -4.18
N TYR A 542 20.40 -2.97 -4.81
CA TYR A 542 19.56 -4.15 -4.98
C TYR A 542 19.36 -4.88 -3.66
N GLY A 543 18.09 -5.05 -3.26
CA GLY A 543 17.69 -5.65 -1.99
C GLY A 543 17.11 -7.07 -2.11
N THR A 544 17.13 -7.80 -1.00
CA THR A 544 16.27 -8.97 -0.75
C THR A 544 16.25 -9.31 0.75
N TRP A 545 15.19 -9.98 1.22
CA TRP A 545 15.11 -10.53 2.58
C TRP A 545 16.09 -11.69 2.75
N LEU A 546 16.60 -11.91 3.97
CA LEU A 546 17.62 -12.92 4.26
C LEU A 546 17.00 -14.18 4.87
N GLU A 547 17.53 -15.36 4.52
CA GLU A 547 17.19 -16.61 5.23
C GLU A 547 17.59 -16.53 6.70
N ALA A 548 16.83 -17.17 7.58
CA ALA A 548 17.14 -17.18 9.01
C ALA A 548 18.52 -17.78 9.34
N ASP A 549 18.97 -18.78 8.58
CA ASP A 549 20.26 -19.45 8.77
C ASP A 549 21.46 -18.55 8.39
N ASP A 550 21.24 -17.49 7.60
CA ASP A 550 22.26 -16.48 7.26
C ASP A 550 22.37 -15.35 8.31
N VAL A 551 21.39 -15.24 9.22
CA VAL A 551 21.25 -14.12 10.16
C VAL A 551 21.53 -14.58 11.58
N LYS A 552 22.61 -14.07 12.17
CA LYS A 552 22.85 -14.18 13.62
C LYS A 552 22.12 -13.05 14.33
N LEU A 553 21.23 -13.40 15.26
CA LEU A 553 20.60 -12.46 16.18
C LEU A 553 21.30 -12.43 17.54
N ASP A 554 21.36 -11.26 18.17
CA ASP A 554 21.73 -11.04 19.58
C ASP A 554 20.67 -10.15 20.23
N TYR A 555 20.11 -10.56 21.36
CA TYR A 555 18.96 -9.93 22.05
C TYR A 555 18.83 -10.46 23.50
N ASP A 556 17.96 -9.87 24.32
CA ASP A 556 17.68 -10.33 25.69
C ASP A 556 16.61 -11.45 25.70
N PRO A 557 16.98 -12.72 25.95
CA PRO A 557 16.06 -13.85 25.96
C PRO A 557 15.19 -13.93 27.22
N GLY A 558 15.38 -13.02 28.19
CA GLY A 558 14.49 -12.84 29.34
C GLY A 558 13.30 -11.92 29.05
N ILE A 559 13.43 -11.01 28.08
CA ILE A 559 12.38 -10.05 27.69
C ILE A 559 11.56 -10.58 26.50
N VAL A 560 12.21 -11.17 25.49
CA VAL A 560 11.56 -11.67 24.27
C VAL A 560 12.11 -13.02 23.84
N ARG A 561 11.29 -13.79 23.10
CA ARG A 561 11.73 -14.93 22.29
C ARG A 561 11.60 -14.57 20.82
N VAL A 562 12.66 -14.76 20.05
CA VAL A 562 12.65 -14.55 18.59
C VAL A 562 12.81 -15.90 17.89
N GLU A 563 11.90 -16.24 16.99
CA GLU A 563 11.84 -17.52 16.28
C GLU A 563 11.69 -17.30 14.76
N PRO A 564 12.44 -17.99 13.90
CA PRO A 564 12.31 -17.87 12.46
C PRO A 564 10.99 -18.46 11.95
N ARG A 565 10.37 -17.80 10.98
CA ARG A 565 9.09 -18.16 10.34
C ARG A 565 9.14 -17.81 8.85
N GLY A 566 9.69 -18.71 8.04
CA GLY A 566 9.79 -18.49 6.60
C GLY A 566 10.73 -17.35 6.26
N ASP A 567 10.18 -16.25 5.77
CA ASP A 567 10.88 -15.02 5.35
C ASP A 567 11.04 -13.97 6.46
N HIS A 568 10.52 -14.22 7.67
CA HIS A 568 10.53 -13.28 8.78
C HIS A 568 10.88 -13.93 10.12
N PHE A 569 11.10 -13.09 11.13
CA PHE A 569 11.27 -13.49 12.53
C PHE A 569 10.01 -13.13 13.31
N ALA A 570 9.39 -14.12 13.94
CA ALA A 570 8.32 -13.91 14.90
C ALA A 570 8.90 -13.60 16.28
N VAL A 571 8.40 -12.57 16.93
CA VAL A 571 8.81 -12.11 18.25
C VAL A 571 7.67 -12.33 19.23
N THR A 572 7.95 -12.94 20.38
CA THR A 572 6.99 -13.15 21.47
C THR A 572 7.52 -12.49 22.75
N ALA A 573 6.72 -11.63 23.38
CA ALA A 573 7.03 -11.07 24.69
C ALA A 573 7.01 -12.15 25.78
N LEU A 574 8.06 -12.21 26.60
CA LEU A 574 8.17 -13.11 27.75
C LEU A 574 7.92 -12.38 29.08
N ALA A 575 8.31 -11.11 29.16
CA ALA A 575 8.08 -10.24 30.31
C ALA A 575 6.76 -9.46 30.20
N GLY A 576 6.26 -8.95 31.33
CA GLY A 576 5.11 -8.03 31.35
C GLY A 576 5.45 -6.62 30.85
N SER A 577 6.69 -6.19 31.06
CA SER A 577 7.27 -4.96 30.53
C SER A 577 8.78 -5.11 30.30
N GLY A 578 9.37 -4.25 29.48
CA GLY A 578 10.82 -4.16 29.27
C GLY A 578 11.20 -3.74 27.83
N ALA A 579 12.50 -3.76 27.53
CA ALA A 579 13.01 -3.50 26.19
C ALA A 579 14.22 -4.39 25.88
N SER A 580 14.37 -4.78 24.63
CA SER A 580 15.53 -5.48 24.10
C SER A 580 15.95 -4.82 22.79
N VAL A 581 17.21 -4.39 22.69
CA VAL A 581 17.82 -4.16 21.38
C VAL A 581 18.05 -5.53 20.75
N VAL A 582 17.75 -5.66 19.45
CA VAL A 582 18.01 -6.85 18.64
C VAL A 582 19.04 -6.46 17.59
N ALA A 583 20.24 -7.01 17.70
CA ALA A 583 21.29 -6.85 16.69
C ALA A 583 21.23 -8.01 15.69
N ALA A 584 20.93 -7.71 14.43
CA ALA A 584 20.91 -8.69 13.33
C ALA A 584 22.20 -8.57 12.52
N THR A 585 22.98 -9.66 12.44
CA THR A 585 24.29 -9.70 11.78
C THR A 585 24.32 -10.77 10.69
N ALA A 586 24.69 -10.36 9.47
CA ALA A 586 24.84 -11.23 8.30
C ALA A 586 25.97 -10.70 7.39
N ALA A 587 26.74 -11.59 6.75
CA ALA A 587 27.87 -11.26 5.87
C ALA A 587 28.93 -10.28 6.43
N GLY A 588 29.03 -10.12 7.76
CA GLY A 588 29.95 -9.16 8.40
C GLY A 588 29.39 -7.75 8.60
N HIS A 589 28.13 -7.52 8.23
CA HIS A 589 27.37 -6.30 8.49
C HIS A 589 26.38 -6.54 9.64
N THR A 590 26.03 -5.48 10.37
CA THR A 590 25.07 -5.51 11.47
C THR A 590 24.07 -4.38 11.30
N THR A 591 22.82 -4.62 11.69
CA THR A 591 21.76 -3.61 11.84
C THR A 591 20.99 -3.86 13.15
N HIS A 592 20.34 -2.84 13.68
CA HIS A 592 19.66 -2.90 14.97
C HIS A 592 18.18 -2.52 14.87
N LEU A 593 17.33 -3.21 15.62
CA LEU A 593 15.97 -2.76 15.94
C LEU A 593 15.71 -2.86 17.45
N VAL A 594 14.66 -2.20 17.93
CA VAL A 594 14.25 -2.27 19.34
C VAL A 594 12.94 -3.05 19.46
N VAL A 595 12.90 -4.08 20.31
CA VAL A 595 11.65 -4.65 20.78
C VAL A 595 11.31 -4.06 22.13
N THR A 596 10.11 -3.50 22.25
CA THR A 596 9.58 -2.90 23.48
C THR A 596 8.34 -3.66 23.91
N VAL A 597 8.24 -3.96 25.21
CA VAL A 597 7.19 -4.77 25.80
C VAL A 597 6.50 -3.96 26.90
N GLY A 598 5.17 -3.94 26.87
CA GLY A 598 4.33 -3.21 27.82
C GLY A 598 4.39 -1.69 27.60
N SER A 599 3.26 -1.01 27.80
CA SER A 599 3.23 0.46 27.87
C SER A 599 2.20 0.95 28.87
N GLU A 600 2.61 1.93 29.68
CA GLU A 600 1.79 2.55 30.71
C GLU A 600 1.22 3.88 30.19
N PRO A 601 -0.08 4.17 30.42
CA PRO A 601 -0.63 5.49 30.13
C PRO A 601 -0.08 6.50 31.14
N ARG A 602 0.34 7.67 30.66
CA ARG A 602 0.72 8.83 31.47
C ARG A 602 -0.05 10.04 30.99
N VAL A 603 -0.77 10.70 31.90
CA VAL A 603 -1.37 12.02 31.62
C VAL A 603 -0.23 13.03 31.46
N LEU A 604 -0.22 13.73 30.33
CA LEU A 604 0.69 14.84 30.02
C LEU A 604 0.10 16.16 30.52
N ASP A 605 -1.21 16.36 30.29
CA ASP A 605 -1.99 17.50 30.77
C ASP A 605 -3.46 17.06 30.92
N PRO A 606 -4.15 17.39 32.03
CA PRO A 606 -5.56 17.01 32.22
C PRO A 606 -6.54 17.80 31.32
N LEU A 607 -6.10 18.89 30.67
CA LEU A 607 -6.94 19.79 29.88
C LEU A 607 -8.08 20.43 30.69
N ASP A 608 -7.80 20.77 31.95
CA ASP A 608 -8.74 21.17 33.01
C ASP A 608 -9.20 22.66 32.87
N GLY A 609 -9.55 23.07 31.63
CA GLY A 609 -9.96 24.42 31.22
C GLY A 609 -8.89 25.22 30.46
N ALA A 610 -9.24 26.45 30.02
CA ALA A 610 -8.41 27.26 29.11
C ALA A 610 -7.13 27.88 29.73
N ALA A 611 -6.86 27.68 31.02
CA ALA A 611 -5.67 28.24 31.66
C ALA A 611 -4.40 27.57 31.14
N GLY A 612 -3.43 28.36 30.67
CA GLY A 612 -2.20 27.83 30.06
C GLY A 612 -2.32 27.48 28.56
N TRP A 613 -3.49 27.69 27.95
CA TRP A 613 -3.76 27.40 26.54
C TRP A 613 -4.16 28.66 25.77
N GLN A 614 -3.91 28.70 24.45
CA GLN A 614 -4.24 29.82 23.56
C GLN A 614 -4.80 29.33 22.22
N ALA A 615 -5.90 29.94 21.78
CA ALA A 615 -6.41 29.77 20.43
C ALA A 615 -5.57 30.57 19.41
N THR A 616 -5.32 29.97 18.26
CA THR A 616 -4.97 30.70 17.03
C THR A 616 -5.77 30.13 15.86
N VAL A 617 -5.86 30.86 14.75
CA VAL A 617 -6.62 30.45 13.55
C VAL A 617 -5.77 30.53 12.30
N TYR A 618 -6.15 29.80 11.25
CA TYR A 618 -5.68 30.08 9.89
C TYR A 618 -6.74 29.67 8.84
N PRO A 619 -6.88 30.43 7.73
CA PRO A 619 -6.38 31.80 7.53
C PRO A 619 -7.19 32.80 8.38
N ALA A 620 -6.89 34.10 8.30
CA ALA A 620 -7.49 35.12 9.18
C ALA A 620 -9.03 35.29 9.06
N VAL A 621 -9.68 34.61 8.11
CA VAL A 621 -11.16 34.56 7.96
C VAL A 621 -11.79 33.38 8.74
N VAL A 622 -11.01 32.60 9.47
CA VAL A 622 -11.44 31.50 10.36
C VAL A 622 -11.61 32.01 11.78
N GLY A 623 -12.43 31.34 12.60
CA GLY A 623 -12.59 31.67 14.02
C GLY A 623 -12.26 30.54 14.98
N ALA A 624 -11.76 30.87 16.17
CA ALA A 624 -11.52 29.94 17.28
C ALA A 624 -11.57 30.65 18.63
N ALA A 625 -12.11 30.00 19.66
CA ALA A 625 -12.05 30.46 21.04
C ALA A 625 -11.85 29.27 21.99
N LEU A 626 -11.08 29.47 23.06
CA LEU A 626 -10.95 28.49 24.14
C LEU A 626 -11.83 28.89 25.32
N SER A 627 -12.60 27.94 25.83
CA SER A 627 -13.46 28.12 27.00
C SER A 627 -13.39 26.92 27.94
N GLU A 628 -13.99 27.03 29.14
CA GLU A 628 -14.19 25.87 30.00
C GLU A 628 -15.40 25.06 29.48
N GLY A 629 -15.25 23.73 29.44
CA GLY A 629 -16.32 22.77 29.15
C GLY A 629 -16.54 21.80 30.30
N GLU A 630 -17.64 21.05 30.24
CA GLU A 630 -17.87 19.90 31.13
C GLU A 630 -16.94 18.74 30.72
N GLY A 631 -16.10 18.28 31.64
CA GLY A 631 -15.16 17.17 31.44
C GLY A 631 -15.85 15.80 31.46
N ARG A 632 -15.15 14.75 31.03
CA ARG A 632 -15.68 13.39 30.80
C ARG A 632 -16.33 12.80 32.04
N ASP A 633 -15.68 12.96 33.19
CA ASP A 633 -16.10 12.40 34.47
C ASP A 633 -16.88 13.41 35.34
N GLY A 634 -17.43 14.47 34.71
CA GLY A 634 -18.09 15.59 35.40
C GLY A 634 -17.12 16.60 36.02
N GLY A 635 -15.84 16.55 35.62
CA GLY A 635 -14.82 17.56 35.92
C GLY A 635 -14.90 18.76 34.98
N ARG A 636 -13.76 19.44 34.77
CA ARG A 636 -13.64 20.47 33.72
C ARG A 636 -12.93 19.87 32.52
N GLY A 637 -13.20 20.43 31.34
CA GLY A 637 -12.49 20.12 30.11
C GLY A 637 -12.17 21.39 29.34
N LEU A 638 -11.28 21.27 28.36
CA LEU A 638 -10.88 22.36 27.48
C LEU A 638 -11.79 22.38 26.27
N ALA A 639 -12.65 23.38 26.17
CA ALA A 639 -13.51 23.56 25.01
C ALA A 639 -12.82 24.41 23.94
N LEU A 640 -12.90 23.96 22.69
CA LEU A 640 -12.57 24.71 21.48
C LEU A 640 -13.87 24.98 20.73
N ASP A 641 -14.36 26.22 20.82
CA ASP A 641 -15.42 26.74 19.95
C ASP A 641 -14.75 27.22 18.64
N TYR A 642 -15.23 26.79 17.47
CA TYR A 642 -14.55 27.02 16.19
C TYR A 642 -15.48 27.37 15.02
N ARG A 643 -14.96 28.11 14.05
CA ARG A 643 -15.62 28.52 12.80
C ARG A 643 -14.70 28.27 11.60
N LEU A 644 -14.84 27.11 10.95
CA LEU A 644 -14.10 26.76 9.73
C LEU A 644 -14.92 27.17 8.48
N THR A 645 -15.21 28.47 8.36
CA THR A 645 -16.03 29.03 7.26
C THR A 645 -15.39 30.26 6.60
N GLY A 646 -15.78 30.56 5.36
CA GLY A 646 -15.49 31.84 4.69
C GLY A 646 -14.36 31.84 3.66
N THR A 647 -13.72 30.69 3.42
CA THR A 647 -12.77 30.47 2.33
C THR A 647 -12.82 29.02 1.84
N THR A 648 -12.35 28.75 0.63
CA THR A 648 -12.15 27.40 0.08
C THR A 648 -10.77 26.80 0.38
N ALA A 649 -9.82 27.62 0.86
CA ALA A 649 -8.53 27.14 1.34
C ALA A 649 -8.67 26.31 2.63
N THR A 650 -7.64 25.54 2.98
CA THR A 650 -7.57 24.81 4.26
C THR A 650 -7.78 25.75 5.45
N ARG A 651 -8.68 25.36 6.35
CA ARG A 651 -9.08 26.14 7.55
C ARG A 651 -8.72 25.36 8.81
N ALA A 652 -8.03 25.99 9.76
CA ALA A 652 -7.64 25.36 11.03
C ALA A 652 -7.91 26.24 12.25
N ALA A 653 -8.32 25.60 13.35
CA ALA A 653 -8.50 26.17 14.67
C ALA A 653 -7.58 25.45 15.67
N TYR A 654 -6.58 26.16 16.19
CA TYR A 654 -5.49 25.60 16.97
C TYR A 654 -5.67 25.72 18.48
N VAL A 655 -5.24 24.68 19.18
CA VAL A 655 -5.09 24.64 20.65
C VAL A 655 -3.60 24.58 20.98
N ASN A 656 -3.03 25.71 21.39
CA ASN A 656 -1.59 25.87 21.62
C ASN A 656 -1.32 25.97 23.14
N PRO A 657 -0.44 25.15 23.74
CA PRO A 657 -0.01 25.35 25.12
C PRO A 657 0.95 26.55 25.20
N ALA A 658 0.95 27.24 26.34
CA ALA A 658 1.83 28.40 26.58
C ALA A 658 3.32 28.03 26.48
N GLU A 659 3.68 26.83 26.93
CA GLU A 659 4.98 26.20 26.72
C GLU A 659 4.78 24.83 26.04
N PRO A 660 5.62 24.42 25.07
CA PRO A 660 5.49 23.11 24.45
C PRO A 660 5.65 21.96 25.45
N ILE A 661 4.76 20.97 25.38
CA ILE A 661 4.72 19.86 26.33
C ILE A 661 5.70 18.77 25.87
N ALA A 662 6.76 18.53 26.64
CA ALA A 662 7.73 17.46 26.33
C ALA A 662 7.06 16.08 26.42
N LEU A 663 7.29 15.23 25.41
CA LEU A 663 6.87 13.83 25.48
C LEU A 663 7.90 13.03 26.29
N PRO A 664 7.47 12.12 27.19
CA PRO A 664 8.38 11.23 27.90
C PRO A 664 9.15 10.30 26.94
N ASP A 665 10.41 10.03 27.26
CA ASP A 665 11.22 9.03 26.55
C ASP A 665 10.49 7.67 26.50
N GLY A 666 10.47 7.02 25.34
CA GLY A 666 9.73 5.77 25.14
C GLY A 666 8.23 5.94 24.86
N THR A 667 7.74 7.16 24.60
CA THR A 667 6.36 7.38 24.10
C THR A 667 6.14 6.65 22.76
N GLN A 668 5.17 5.73 22.74
CA GLN A 668 4.75 4.98 21.56
C GLN A 668 3.46 5.51 20.93
N ARG A 669 2.58 6.12 21.76
CA ARG A 669 1.30 6.69 21.31
C ARG A 669 1.02 8.01 22.02
N LEU A 670 0.35 8.91 21.32
CA LEU A 670 -0.25 10.14 21.85
C LEU A 670 -1.77 10.02 21.71
N GLY A 671 -2.54 10.39 22.73
CA GLY A 671 -3.99 10.33 22.69
C GLY A 671 -4.67 11.27 23.68
N LEU A 672 -5.97 11.46 23.52
CA LEU A 672 -6.81 12.31 24.38
C LEU A 672 -8.28 11.89 24.30
N TRP A 673 -9.08 12.32 25.27
CA TRP A 673 -10.54 12.24 25.16
C TRP A 673 -11.11 13.43 24.40
N VAL A 674 -12.08 13.15 23.53
CA VAL A 674 -12.76 14.13 22.69
C VAL A 674 -14.27 13.94 22.82
N ASN A 675 -14.97 14.99 23.24
CA ASN A 675 -16.41 15.12 23.12
C ASN A 675 -16.73 15.68 21.73
N GLY A 676 -17.20 14.81 20.83
CA GLY A 676 -17.46 15.18 19.44
C GLY A 676 -18.76 15.96 19.25
N ASP A 677 -18.81 16.75 18.18
CA ASP A 677 -19.98 17.53 17.74
C ASP A 677 -20.64 16.99 16.46
N GLY A 678 -20.11 15.90 15.90
CA GLY A 678 -20.60 15.25 14.69
C GLY A 678 -20.37 16.04 13.40
N LYS A 679 -19.45 17.02 13.38
CA LYS A 679 -19.21 17.87 12.20
C LYS A 679 -18.19 17.32 11.20
N GLY A 680 -17.41 16.31 11.58
CA GLY A 680 -16.41 15.67 10.71
C GLY A 680 -15.05 16.36 10.66
N ALA A 681 -14.75 17.26 11.62
CA ALA A 681 -13.45 17.93 11.68
C ALA A 681 -12.29 16.92 11.80
N TRP A 682 -11.22 17.15 11.04
CA TRP A 682 -10.00 16.34 11.12
C TRP A 682 -9.16 16.81 12.32
N LEU A 683 -8.85 15.91 13.25
CA LEU A 683 -8.10 16.23 14.46
C LEU A 683 -6.61 15.83 14.32
N ARG A 684 -5.70 16.78 14.52
CA ARG A 684 -4.25 16.61 14.32
C ARG A 684 -3.41 17.13 15.48
N ALA A 685 -2.16 16.68 15.56
CA ALA A 685 -1.14 17.15 16.52
C ALA A 685 0.17 17.49 15.79
N GLU A 686 0.86 18.55 16.24
CA GLU A 686 2.20 18.92 15.77
C GLU A 686 3.23 18.66 16.89
N LEU A 687 4.17 17.76 16.63
CA LEU A 687 5.37 17.57 17.44
C LEU A 687 6.55 18.38 16.86
N ARG A 688 7.51 18.71 17.72
CA ARG A 688 8.79 19.33 17.35
C ARG A 688 9.96 18.59 17.99
N ASP A 689 11.01 18.29 17.22
CA ASP A 689 12.24 17.68 17.71
C ASP A 689 13.21 18.71 18.35
N ALA A 690 14.34 18.27 18.89
CA ALA A 690 15.37 19.16 19.45
C ALA A 690 15.93 20.20 18.43
N ALA A 691 15.93 19.90 17.13
CA ALA A 691 16.32 20.81 16.05
C ALA A 691 15.18 21.76 15.60
N ASN A 692 14.00 21.67 16.23
CA ASN A 692 12.75 22.37 15.93
C ASN A 692 12.13 22.02 14.56
N VAL A 693 12.47 20.86 14.00
CA VAL A 693 11.81 20.22 12.86
C VAL A 693 10.41 19.74 13.28
N ALA A 694 9.43 19.87 12.39
CA ALA A 694 8.05 19.44 12.65
C ALA A 694 7.84 17.94 12.39
N THR A 695 6.96 17.32 13.13
CA THR A 695 6.32 16.05 12.77
C THR A 695 4.83 16.17 13.06
N VAL A 696 3.97 15.87 12.09
CA VAL A 696 2.51 16.07 12.25
C VAL A 696 1.81 14.73 12.22
N LEU A 697 1.02 14.48 13.26
CA LEU A 697 0.27 13.25 13.48
C LEU A 697 -1.22 13.49 13.23
N THR A 698 -1.91 12.50 12.68
CA THR A 698 -3.39 12.44 12.70
C THR A 698 -3.82 11.77 14.00
N LEU A 699 -4.63 12.46 14.81
CA LEU A 699 -5.22 11.91 16.03
C LEU A 699 -6.52 11.16 15.71
N GLU A 700 -7.38 11.75 14.87
CA GLU A 700 -8.56 11.11 14.29
C GLU A 700 -8.87 11.78 12.94
N PRO A 701 -9.07 11.02 11.85
CA PRO A 701 -9.32 11.58 10.52
C PRO A 701 -10.64 12.35 10.36
N SER A 702 -11.66 12.07 11.18
CA SER A 702 -12.96 12.76 11.13
C SER A 702 -13.73 12.59 12.44
N VAL A 703 -14.08 13.70 13.11
CA VAL A 703 -14.94 13.71 14.30
C VAL A 703 -16.41 13.75 13.88
N ASP A 704 -16.92 12.62 13.38
CA ASP A 704 -18.29 12.45 12.87
C ASP A 704 -19.30 11.93 13.91
N TRP A 705 -18.87 11.69 15.15
CA TRP A 705 -19.71 11.26 16.26
C TRP A 705 -20.03 12.41 17.24
N THR A 706 -21.04 12.20 18.07
CA THR A 706 -21.35 13.04 19.23
C THR A 706 -21.04 12.32 20.54
N GLY A 707 -20.51 13.03 21.54
CA GLY A 707 -20.19 12.45 22.85
C GLY A 707 -18.72 12.04 23.00
N TRP A 708 -18.36 11.56 24.19
CA TRP A 708 -16.99 11.22 24.56
C TRP A 708 -16.45 9.95 23.90
N ARG A 709 -15.31 10.07 23.22
CA ARG A 709 -14.50 8.98 22.68
C ARG A 709 -13.03 9.25 22.95
N TYR A 710 -12.27 8.22 23.28
CA TYR A 710 -10.81 8.30 23.34
C TYR A 710 -10.23 8.10 21.95
N VAL A 711 -9.34 8.98 21.52
CA VAL A 711 -8.61 8.87 20.26
C VAL A 711 -7.11 8.82 20.57
N GLU A 712 -6.39 7.91 19.91
CA GLU A 712 -4.94 7.82 20.04
C GLU A 712 -4.29 7.42 18.72
N THR A 713 -3.06 7.88 18.52
CA THR A 713 -2.26 7.64 17.33
C THR A 713 -0.86 7.15 17.70
N ALA A 714 -0.26 6.34 16.84
CA ALA A 714 1.11 5.88 17.04
C ALA A 714 2.11 6.98 16.64
N LEU A 715 3.19 7.10 17.39
CA LEU A 715 4.36 7.85 16.92
C LEU A 715 5.07 6.99 15.85
N PRO A 716 5.50 7.58 14.72
CA PRO A 716 6.43 6.93 13.80
C PRO A 716 7.67 6.40 14.53
N ALA A 717 8.16 5.23 14.11
CA ALA A 717 9.47 4.75 14.53
C ALA A 717 10.56 5.68 13.96
N GLY A 718 11.72 5.78 14.61
CA GLY A 718 12.85 6.58 14.12
C GLY A 718 12.73 8.10 14.29
N LEU A 719 11.72 8.61 15.01
CA LEU A 719 11.68 10.04 15.34
C LEU A 719 12.89 10.47 16.19
N PRO A 720 13.53 11.63 15.89
CA PRO A 720 14.64 12.13 16.69
C PRO A 720 14.26 12.41 18.16
N ASP A 721 15.25 12.34 19.05
CA ASP A 721 15.10 12.61 20.48
C ASP A 721 14.54 14.03 20.77
N GLY A 722 13.90 14.19 21.94
CA GLY A 722 13.43 15.49 22.44
C GLY A 722 12.13 16.00 21.81
N GLN A 723 11.26 15.08 21.39
CA GLN A 723 9.92 15.40 20.88
C GLN A 723 9.08 16.17 21.91
N ARG A 724 8.51 17.31 21.50
CA ARG A 724 7.56 18.09 22.29
C ARG A 724 6.30 18.40 21.49
N LEU A 725 5.13 18.23 22.08
CA LEU A 725 3.86 18.66 21.51
C LEU A 725 3.84 20.19 21.46
N ARG A 726 3.75 20.73 20.23
CA ARG A 726 3.67 22.17 19.97
C ARG A 726 2.24 22.68 19.94
N ARG A 727 1.28 21.88 19.44
CA ARG A 727 -0.17 22.15 19.45
C ARG A 727 -0.96 20.90 19.05
N PHE A 728 -2.27 20.91 19.28
CA PHE A 728 -3.23 20.06 18.58
C PHE A 728 -4.38 20.91 18.04
N TYR A 729 -5.11 20.44 17.02
CA TYR A 729 -6.01 21.31 16.26
C TYR A 729 -7.05 20.56 15.44
N ALA A 730 -8.17 21.26 15.18
CA ALA A 730 -9.19 20.86 14.22
C ALA A 730 -8.91 21.55 12.88
N VAL A 731 -8.95 20.80 11.77
CA VAL A 731 -8.72 21.30 10.41
C VAL A 731 -9.77 20.77 9.43
N GLU A 732 -10.07 21.57 8.41
CA GLU A 732 -10.97 21.24 7.31
C GLU A 732 -10.34 21.72 5.98
N ASN A 733 -9.92 20.77 5.15
CA ASN A 733 -9.23 21.01 3.87
C ASN A 733 -10.09 20.74 2.63
N VAL A 734 -11.31 20.21 2.76
CA VAL A 734 -12.21 20.00 1.61
C VAL A 734 -12.89 21.33 1.25
N PRO A 735 -12.67 21.90 0.05
CA PRO A 735 -13.13 23.26 -0.27
C PRO A 735 -14.61 23.54 0.00
N GLY A 736 -15.47 22.57 -0.33
CA GLY A 736 -16.92 22.66 -0.18
C GLY A 736 -17.47 22.38 1.22
N GLN A 737 -16.65 21.94 2.18
CA GLN A 737 -17.09 21.77 3.57
C GLN A 737 -16.85 23.06 4.35
N GLN A 738 -17.91 23.56 4.99
CA GLN A 738 -17.95 24.85 5.68
C GLN A 738 -18.86 24.68 6.91
N TYR A 739 -18.31 24.73 8.12
CA TYR A 739 -19.10 24.55 9.34
C TYR A 739 -18.46 25.19 10.58
N GLU A 740 -19.27 25.24 11.63
CA GLU A 740 -18.94 25.80 12.94
C GLU A 740 -19.39 24.79 14.00
N GLY A 741 -18.67 24.71 15.11
CA GLY A 741 -18.86 23.66 16.10
C GLY A 741 -18.09 23.90 17.40
N ARG A 742 -18.09 22.88 18.26
CA ARG A 742 -17.46 22.91 19.57
C ARG A 742 -16.97 21.51 19.94
N LEU A 743 -15.67 21.35 20.06
CA LEU A 743 -15.06 20.16 20.65
C LEU A 743 -14.76 20.43 22.12
N VAL A 744 -14.87 19.42 22.98
CA VAL A 744 -14.34 19.48 24.36
C VAL A 744 -13.31 18.37 24.54
N PHE A 745 -12.18 18.71 25.12
CA PHE A 745 -11.05 17.83 25.32
C PHE A 745 -10.78 17.58 26.80
N ASP A 746 -10.31 16.39 27.13
CA ASP A 746 -10.01 15.94 28.50
C ASP A 746 -8.86 14.91 28.43
N ASP A 747 -8.05 14.82 29.49
CA ASP A 747 -6.92 13.88 29.64
C ASP A 747 -6.05 13.72 28.37
N LEU A 748 -5.16 14.70 28.09
CA LEU A 748 -4.08 14.51 27.11
C LEU A 748 -3.07 13.51 27.69
N THR A 749 -2.83 12.39 27.00
CA THR A 749 -1.97 11.31 27.49
C THR A 749 -0.95 10.82 26.45
N ALA A 750 0.12 10.21 26.97
CA ALA A 750 1.07 9.41 26.21
C ALA A 750 1.05 7.95 26.72
N ARG A 751 1.19 6.98 25.83
CA ARG A 751 1.51 5.60 26.21
C ARG A 751 3.02 5.40 26.13
N VAL A 752 3.63 5.13 27.28
CA VAL A 752 5.09 5.11 27.44
C VAL A 752 5.55 3.69 27.73
N ALA A 753 6.43 3.18 26.88
CA ALA A 753 7.15 1.91 27.08
C ALA A 753 8.50 2.16 27.76
N THR A 754 9.14 1.10 28.24
CA THR A 754 10.58 1.17 28.53
C THR A 754 11.33 1.45 27.23
N SER A 755 12.11 2.53 27.17
CA SER A 755 12.97 2.85 26.03
C SER A 755 14.31 2.15 26.13
N ALA A 756 14.85 1.70 25.01
CA ALA A 756 16.26 1.38 24.84
C ALA A 756 16.75 2.08 23.58
N GLN A 757 17.85 2.83 23.67
CA GLN A 757 18.51 3.40 22.49
C GLN A 757 19.43 2.33 21.87
N PRO A 758 19.19 1.91 20.62
CA PRO A 758 20.12 1.04 19.92
C PRO A 758 21.39 1.82 19.55
N PRO A 759 22.51 1.15 19.25
CA PRO A 759 23.61 1.78 18.54
C PRO A 759 23.09 2.37 17.22
N ALA A 760 23.49 3.60 16.90
CA ALA A 760 23.11 4.22 15.64
C ALA A 760 23.75 3.45 14.47
N ASP A 761 22.91 2.87 13.61
CA ASP A 761 23.38 2.26 12.36
C ASP A 761 23.91 3.36 11.41
N PRO A 762 24.96 3.10 10.62
CA PRO A 762 25.48 4.10 9.68
C PRO A 762 24.43 4.45 8.61
N ALA A 763 23.99 5.70 8.58
CA ALA A 763 23.09 6.18 7.54
C ALA A 763 23.65 5.89 6.13
N PRO A 764 22.86 5.32 5.21
CA PRO A 764 23.32 4.97 3.87
C PRO A 764 23.73 6.23 3.11
N ARG A 765 24.93 6.20 2.51
CA ARG A 765 25.46 7.29 1.68
C ARG A 765 25.53 6.84 0.24
N ASP A 766 24.74 7.46 -0.64
CA ASP A 766 24.75 7.08 -2.05
C ASP A 766 26.00 7.63 -2.78
N PRO A 767 26.73 6.80 -3.56
CA PRO A 767 27.94 7.22 -4.28
C PRO A 767 27.69 8.22 -5.43
N ALA A 768 26.44 8.43 -5.86
CA ALA A 768 26.11 9.52 -6.78
C ALA A 768 26.44 10.89 -6.16
N VAL A 769 26.24 11.06 -4.85
CA VAL A 769 26.51 12.34 -4.15
C VAL A 769 28.01 12.61 -4.06
N VAL A 770 28.44 13.72 -4.66
CA VAL A 770 29.85 14.15 -4.69
C VAL A 770 30.20 14.91 -3.42
N THR A 771 30.93 14.26 -2.49
CA THR A 771 31.32 14.89 -1.20
C THR A 771 32.80 15.31 -1.14
N ASP A 772 33.61 14.89 -2.10
CA ASP A 772 35.08 15.01 -2.11
C ASP A 772 35.65 15.70 -3.38
N GLY A 773 34.80 16.28 -4.23
CA GLY A 773 35.22 16.84 -5.52
C GLY A 773 34.11 17.61 -6.25
N THR A 774 34.04 17.45 -7.57
CA THR A 774 32.97 18.03 -8.42
C THR A 774 32.47 16.99 -9.43
N ALA A 775 31.22 17.10 -9.83
CA ALA A 775 30.64 16.42 -10.99
C ALA A 775 31.10 17.08 -12.31
N ALA A 776 32.38 17.46 -12.40
CA ALA A 776 32.96 18.00 -13.63
C ALA A 776 33.19 16.88 -14.67
N GLY A 777 32.93 17.19 -15.94
CA GLY A 777 33.14 16.25 -17.03
C GLY A 777 32.24 16.50 -18.24
N ARG A 778 32.14 15.49 -19.10
CA ARG A 778 31.14 15.43 -20.16
C ARG A 778 29.86 14.76 -19.62
N GLY A 779 28.74 14.98 -20.31
CA GLY A 779 27.40 14.50 -19.91
C GLY A 779 26.35 15.58 -20.12
N LEU A 780 25.09 15.26 -19.82
CA LEU A 780 24.05 16.26 -19.60
C LEU A 780 24.19 16.82 -18.17
N ARG A 781 24.07 18.13 -17.99
CA ARG A 781 24.10 18.81 -16.68
C ARG A 781 22.78 19.52 -16.42
N ILE A 782 22.08 19.14 -15.36
CA ILE A 782 20.79 19.67 -14.94
C ILE A 782 21.00 20.39 -13.61
N ALA A 783 20.64 21.66 -13.50
CA ALA A 783 20.52 22.30 -12.19
C ALA A 783 19.05 22.22 -11.74
N VAL A 784 18.81 21.63 -10.56
CA VAL A 784 17.49 21.43 -9.97
C VAL A 784 17.28 22.47 -8.87
N VAL A 785 16.19 23.21 -8.95
CA VAL A 785 15.76 24.24 -7.98
C VAL A 785 14.30 23.97 -7.66
N SER A 786 13.90 24.01 -6.40
CA SER A 786 12.53 23.78 -5.95
C SER A 786 12.27 24.48 -4.62
N ASP A 787 11.02 24.51 -4.17
CA ASP A 787 10.70 24.89 -2.78
C ASP A 787 11.22 26.29 -2.39
N ALA A 788 10.99 27.25 -3.29
CA ALA A 788 11.22 28.67 -3.06
C ALA A 788 10.04 29.32 -2.31
N GLN A 789 8.80 28.90 -2.65
CA GLN A 789 7.54 29.32 -2.04
C GLN A 789 7.43 30.83 -1.78
N PHE A 790 7.62 31.66 -2.81
CA PHE A 790 7.39 33.10 -2.69
C PHE A 790 5.96 33.50 -3.12
N THR A 791 5.56 34.72 -2.72
CA THR A 791 4.28 35.35 -3.09
C THR A 791 4.47 36.73 -3.70
N ALA A 792 3.53 37.14 -4.54
CA ALA A 792 3.38 38.48 -5.10
C ALA A 792 3.05 39.56 -4.05
N ASP A 793 2.65 39.16 -2.84
CA ASP A 793 2.43 40.05 -1.70
C ASP A 793 3.76 40.63 -1.17
N ALA A 794 4.88 39.94 -1.43
CA ALA A 794 6.24 40.34 -1.04
C ALA A 794 7.23 40.16 -2.21
N PRO A 795 7.10 40.92 -3.31
CA PRO A 795 7.86 40.70 -4.55
C PRO A 795 9.36 41.00 -4.41
N GLU A 796 9.74 41.84 -3.45
CA GLU A 796 11.13 42.11 -3.04
C GLU A 796 11.48 41.41 -1.71
N GLY A 797 10.70 40.40 -1.33
CA GLY A 797 10.83 39.67 -0.07
C GLY A 797 12.04 38.72 -0.03
N PRO A 798 12.40 38.22 1.17
CA PRO A 798 13.57 37.36 1.34
C PRO A 798 13.51 36.07 0.51
N LEU A 799 12.31 35.50 0.31
CA LEU A 799 12.13 34.27 -0.48
C LEU A 799 12.39 34.52 -1.98
N VAL A 800 11.94 35.65 -2.54
CA VAL A 800 12.24 36.03 -3.93
C VAL A 800 13.74 36.31 -4.10
N ALA A 801 14.36 37.00 -3.14
CA ALA A 801 15.79 37.26 -3.15
C ALA A 801 16.61 35.95 -3.14
N GLN A 802 16.18 34.96 -2.36
CA GLN A 802 16.84 33.66 -2.27
C GLN A 802 16.58 32.75 -3.50
N ALA A 803 15.38 32.82 -4.09
CA ALA A 803 15.08 32.19 -5.37
C ALA A 803 16.00 32.73 -6.48
N ARG A 804 16.11 34.06 -6.61
CA ARG A 804 17.03 34.73 -7.55
C ARG A 804 18.49 34.36 -7.29
N ARG A 805 18.92 34.26 -6.02
CA ARG A 805 20.25 33.76 -5.65
C ARG A 805 20.48 32.35 -6.20
N SER A 806 19.57 31.41 -5.94
CA SER A 806 19.66 30.02 -6.37
C SER A 806 19.77 29.91 -7.90
N LEU A 807 18.94 30.65 -8.64
CA LEU A 807 18.99 30.67 -10.11
C LEU A 807 20.31 31.24 -10.66
N ARG A 808 20.85 32.31 -10.05
CA ARG A 808 22.15 32.90 -10.45
C ARG A 808 23.32 31.95 -10.17
N GLU A 809 23.33 31.30 -9.02
CA GLU A 809 24.33 30.27 -8.67
C GLU A 809 24.25 29.06 -9.61
N ALA A 810 23.03 28.62 -9.93
CA ALA A 810 22.77 27.57 -10.92
C ALA A 810 23.34 27.96 -12.29
N VAL A 811 22.99 29.13 -12.84
CA VAL A 811 23.53 29.62 -14.12
C VAL A 811 25.06 29.73 -14.09
N ALA A 812 25.65 30.22 -12.99
CA ALA A 812 27.10 30.32 -12.83
C ALA A 812 27.82 28.95 -12.89
N ALA A 813 27.15 27.86 -12.51
CA ALA A 813 27.69 26.50 -12.66
C ALA A 813 27.72 26.00 -14.11
N ARG A 814 27.09 26.73 -15.05
CA ARG A 814 26.96 26.41 -16.48
C ARG A 814 26.28 25.06 -16.78
N PRO A 815 25.07 24.80 -16.26
CA PRO A 815 24.28 23.64 -16.63
C PRO A 815 23.84 23.73 -18.10
N ASP A 816 23.36 22.62 -18.63
CA ASP A 816 22.77 22.56 -19.97
C ASP A 816 21.27 22.89 -19.97
N LEU A 817 20.61 22.68 -18.82
CA LEU A 817 19.25 23.16 -18.53
C LEU A 817 19.06 23.40 -17.02
N VAL A 818 18.10 24.27 -16.68
CA VAL A 818 17.57 24.43 -15.32
C VAL A 818 16.20 23.76 -15.21
N LEU A 819 16.00 22.95 -14.18
CA LEU A 819 14.73 22.32 -13.85
C LEU A 819 14.19 22.98 -12.58
N ILE A 820 13.07 23.68 -12.70
CA ILE A 820 12.28 24.15 -11.56
C ILE A 820 11.32 23.01 -11.22
N ASN A 821 11.54 22.32 -10.10
CA ASN A 821 10.82 21.09 -9.73
C ASN A 821 9.77 21.35 -8.64
N GLY A 822 8.82 22.23 -8.94
CA GLY A 822 7.70 22.58 -8.07
C GLY A 822 8.03 23.49 -6.89
N ASP A 823 6.96 23.98 -6.26
CA ASP A 823 6.93 24.89 -5.12
C ASP A 823 7.80 26.14 -5.32
N PHE A 824 7.76 26.72 -6.53
CA PHE A 824 8.45 27.98 -6.77
C PHE A 824 7.60 29.14 -6.21
N THR A 825 6.28 29.04 -6.39
CA THR A 825 5.28 29.90 -5.75
C THR A 825 4.67 29.24 -4.52
N ASP A 826 4.01 30.01 -3.66
CA ASP A 826 3.39 29.53 -2.41
C ASP A 826 1.87 29.29 -2.49
N ARG A 827 1.16 29.83 -3.48
CA ARG A 827 -0.33 29.76 -3.51
C ARG A 827 -0.95 29.46 -4.88
N GLY A 828 -0.12 29.34 -5.92
CA GLY A 828 -0.57 29.08 -7.29
C GLY A 828 -1.47 30.15 -7.90
N THR A 829 -1.49 31.38 -7.37
CA THR A 829 -2.35 32.44 -7.93
C THR A 829 -1.74 33.07 -9.17
N ALA A 830 -2.57 33.62 -10.08
CA ALA A 830 -2.11 34.31 -11.28
C ALA A 830 -1.05 35.40 -11.00
N ALA A 831 -1.21 36.17 -9.91
CA ALA A 831 -0.23 37.19 -9.52
C ALA A 831 1.11 36.59 -9.04
N ASP A 832 1.07 35.45 -8.34
CA ASP A 832 2.29 34.72 -7.96
C ASP A 832 3.00 34.14 -9.20
N PHE A 833 2.24 33.71 -10.22
CA PHE A 833 2.78 33.25 -11.51
C PHE A 833 3.34 34.37 -12.39
N ASP A 834 2.72 35.55 -12.43
CA ASP A 834 3.27 36.76 -13.06
C ASP A 834 4.67 37.08 -12.48
N LEU A 835 4.78 37.06 -11.14
CA LEU A 835 6.06 37.25 -10.45
C LEU A 835 7.06 36.14 -10.77
N ALA A 836 6.62 34.87 -10.78
CA ALA A 836 7.47 33.74 -11.14
C ALA A 836 8.01 33.84 -12.57
N ARG A 837 7.17 34.22 -13.54
CA ARG A 837 7.58 34.49 -14.92
C ARG A 837 8.61 35.61 -14.98
N ALA A 838 8.41 36.71 -14.26
CA ALA A 838 9.37 37.82 -14.22
C ALA A 838 10.73 37.38 -13.66
N VAL A 839 10.74 36.61 -12.55
CA VAL A 839 11.97 36.05 -11.96
C VAL A 839 12.68 35.10 -12.94
N ILE A 840 11.94 34.24 -13.64
CA ILE A 840 12.48 33.31 -14.64
C ILE A 840 13.07 34.05 -15.85
N ALA A 841 12.37 35.07 -16.35
CA ALA A 841 12.82 35.90 -17.47
C ALA A 841 14.11 36.66 -17.13
N ASP A 842 14.18 37.28 -15.95
CA ASP A 842 15.35 38.01 -15.48
C ASP A 842 16.60 37.12 -15.29
N GLU A 843 16.42 35.90 -14.78
CA GLU A 843 17.54 35.07 -14.33
C GLU A 843 17.96 33.98 -15.31
N LEU A 844 17.05 33.43 -16.11
CA LEU A 844 17.29 32.25 -16.96
C LEU A 844 17.17 32.53 -18.47
N GLU A 845 16.21 33.35 -18.91
CA GLU A 845 15.96 33.54 -20.34
C GLU A 845 17.16 34.15 -21.07
N GLY A 846 17.42 33.64 -22.28
CA GLY A 846 18.61 33.97 -23.06
C GLY A 846 19.95 33.46 -22.47
N ARG A 847 19.96 32.87 -21.26
CA ARG A 847 21.17 32.33 -20.61
C ARG A 847 21.23 30.81 -20.63
N VAL A 848 20.10 30.15 -20.33
CA VAL A 848 20.01 28.67 -20.26
C VAL A 848 18.58 28.19 -20.55
N PRO A 849 18.38 27.07 -21.26
CA PRO A 849 17.07 26.42 -21.36
C PRO A 849 16.52 26.05 -19.98
N TRP A 850 15.21 26.12 -19.80
CA TRP A 850 14.57 25.77 -18.54
C TRP A 850 13.25 25.01 -18.74
N TYR A 851 12.88 24.22 -17.73
CA TYR A 851 11.59 23.56 -17.60
C TYR A 851 11.05 23.78 -16.19
N TYR A 852 9.72 23.84 -16.06
CA TYR A 852 9.03 24.01 -14.79
C TYR A 852 7.98 22.90 -14.67
N VAL A 853 8.14 22.06 -13.65
CA VAL A 853 7.18 21.03 -13.22
C VAL A 853 6.38 21.60 -12.05
N PRO A 854 5.05 21.47 -12.00
CA PRO A 854 4.26 21.97 -10.88
C PRO A 854 4.44 21.09 -9.63
N GLY A 855 4.56 21.75 -8.48
CA GLY A 855 4.41 21.16 -7.15
C GLY A 855 2.98 21.32 -6.65
N ASN A 856 2.74 21.04 -5.36
CA ASN A 856 1.40 21.20 -4.80
C ASN A 856 1.03 22.67 -4.64
N HIS A 857 1.98 23.56 -4.32
CA HIS A 857 1.68 24.98 -4.15
C HIS A 857 1.29 25.65 -5.47
N GLU A 858 1.77 25.16 -6.61
CA GLU A 858 1.25 25.58 -7.93
C GLU A 858 -0.21 25.17 -8.16
N ALA A 859 -0.73 24.18 -7.42
CA ALA A 859 -2.08 23.63 -7.55
C ALA A 859 -3.04 24.04 -6.41
N GLU A 860 -2.61 24.88 -5.45
CA GLU A 860 -3.41 25.29 -4.29
C GLU A 860 -4.52 26.31 -4.59
N ALA A 861 -4.46 26.97 -5.75
CA ALA A 861 -5.53 27.82 -6.22
C ALA A 861 -6.84 27.01 -6.41
N GLY A 862 -8.00 27.67 -6.24
CA GLY A 862 -9.31 27.02 -6.22
C GLY A 862 -9.76 26.35 -7.54
N ASP A 863 -9.00 26.54 -8.61
CA ASP A 863 -9.13 25.96 -9.95
C ASP A 863 -8.00 24.95 -10.29
N GLY A 864 -7.09 24.69 -9.36
CA GLY A 864 -5.94 23.81 -9.52
C GLY A 864 -4.88 24.38 -10.46
N LEU A 865 -4.44 23.58 -11.43
CA LEU A 865 -3.37 23.97 -12.37
C LEU A 865 -3.88 24.72 -13.62
N ALA A 866 -5.02 25.43 -13.56
CA ALA A 866 -5.52 26.14 -14.75
C ALA A 866 -4.68 27.40 -15.03
N GLU A 867 -4.44 28.24 -14.02
CA GLU A 867 -3.54 29.41 -14.13
C GLU A 867 -2.09 28.99 -14.47
N PHE A 868 -1.57 27.91 -13.87
CA PHE A 868 -0.25 27.38 -14.22
C PHE A 868 -0.17 27.01 -15.72
N ARG A 869 -1.22 26.38 -16.26
CA ARG A 869 -1.28 26.02 -17.69
C ARG A 869 -1.41 27.22 -18.59
N ALA A 870 -2.08 28.29 -18.16
CA ALA A 870 -2.16 29.54 -18.89
C ALA A 870 -0.77 30.18 -19.05
N GLU A 871 0.03 30.21 -17.97
CA GLU A 871 1.31 30.92 -17.97
C GLU A 871 2.51 30.06 -18.42
N PHE A 872 2.55 28.76 -18.08
CA PHE A 872 3.70 27.86 -18.33
C PHE A 872 3.40 26.68 -19.28
N GLY A 873 2.14 26.47 -19.65
CA GLY A 873 1.71 25.43 -20.59
C GLY A 873 1.56 24.03 -19.97
N ALA A 874 1.90 22.98 -20.73
CA ALA A 874 1.64 21.59 -20.32
C ALA A 874 2.32 21.20 -18.99
N THR A 875 1.57 20.60 -18.07
CA THR A 875 2.03 20.24 -16.71
C THR A 875 2.92 19.01 -16.67
N HIS A 876 2.81 18.14 -17.68
CA HIS A 876 3.69 17.00 -17.94
C HIS A 876 4.13 17.00 -19.41
N ARG A 877 5.31 16.44 -19.73
CA ARG A 877 5.84 16.31 -21.10
C ARG A 877 7.08 15.40 -21.19
N VAL A 878 7.44 14.99 -22.40
CA VAL A 878 8.70 14.30 -22.71
C VAL A 878 9.60 15.19 -23.57
N VAL A 879 10.89 15.29 -23.25
CA VAL A 879 11.87 16.06 -24.06
C VAL A 879 13.25 15.39 -24.07
N ASP A 880 13.84 15.23 -25.25
CA ASP A 880 15.20 14.67 -25.39
C ASP A 880 16.26 15.77 -25.43
N VAL A 881 17.23 15.73 -24.50
CA VAL A 881 18.32 16.72 -24.41
C VAL A 881 19.66 15.98 -24.37
N ARG A 882 20.50 16.22 -25.39
CA ARG A 882 21.83 15.58 -25.57
C ARG A 882 21.80 14.03 -25.51
N GLY A 883 20.73 13.42 -26.01
CA GLY A 883 20.55 11.96 -25.99
C GLY A 883 20.12 11.40 -24.64
N ILE A 884 19.65 12.24 -23.70
CA ILE A 884 18.97 11.81 -22.48
C ILE A 884 17.50 12.21 -22.59
N ARG A 885 16.58 11.29 -22.35
CA ARG A 885 15.14 11.56 -22.35
C ARG A 885 14.67 12.04 -20.98
N LEU A 886 14.20 13.27 -20.91
CA LEU A 886 13.53 13.84 -19.74
C LEU A 886 12.05 13.49 -19.83
N VAL A 887 11.51 12.85 -18.80
CA VAL A 887 10.07 12.62 -18.61
C VAL A 887 9.67 13.49 -17.41
N LEU A 888 8.88 14.52 -17.68
CA LEU A 888 8.40 15.48 -16.68
C LEU A 888 6.96 15.13 -16.34
N LEU A 889 6.67 14.82 -15.07
CA LEU A 889 5.34 14.42 -14.59
C LEU A 889 4.78 15.40 -13.56
N ASP A 890 3.48 15.62 -13.66
CA ASP A 890 2.62 16.35 -12.75
C ASP A 890 2.22 15.43 -11.58
N SER A 891 2.99 15.48 -10.49
CA SER A 891 2.65 14.86 -9.21
C SER A 891 2.09 15.87 -8.19
N SER A 892 1.65 17.05 -8.63
CA SER A 892 1.19 18.17 -7.76
C SER A 892 0.18 17.76 -6.67
N ARG A 893 -0.63 16.73 -6.91
CA ARG A 893 -1.67 16.24 -5.99
C ARG A 893 -1.25 15.02 -5.16
N GLY A 894 0.05 14.76 -4.98
CA GLY A 894 0.54 13.57 -4.28
C GLY A 894 0.27 12.24 -5.02
N SER A 895 -0.28 12.29 -6.23
CA SER A 895 -0.55 11.13 -7.10
C SER A 895 -0.41 11.51 -8.57
N LEU A 896 0.20 10.61 -9.35
CA LEU A 896 0.33 10.68 -10.80
C LEU A 896 -1.03 10.53 -11.49
N ARG A 897 -1.89 9.63 -11.02
CA ARG A 897 -3.25 9.49 -11.57
C ARG A 897 -4.11 10.73 -11.30
N ALA A 898 -3.92 11.41 -10.17
CA ALA A 898 -4.63 12.65 -9.84
C ALA A 898 -4.19 13.86 -10.70
N GLY A 899 -2.95 13.86 -11.24
CA GLY A 899 -2.50 14.81 -12.25
C GLY A 899 -3.03 14.53 -13.68
N GLY A 900 -3.41 13.29 -13.95
CA GLY A 900 -3.98 12.82 -15.23
C GLY A 900 -3.45 11.45 -15.63
N PHE A 901 -4.30 10.49 -15.99
CA PHE A 901 -3.85 9.11 -16.31
C PHE A 901 -3.13 9.00 -17.66
N ASP A 902 -3.33 9.97 -18.55
CA ASP A 902 -2.57 10.15 -19.79
C ASP A 902 -1.06 10.27 -19.53
N GLN A 903 -0.64 10.93 -18.45
CA GLN A 903 0.78 11.03 -18.11
C GLN A 903 1.40 9.69 -17.67
N VAL A 904 0.60 8.80 -17.07
CA VAL A 904 1.05 7.45 -16.68
C VAL A 904 1.28 6.59 -17.93
N ARG A 905 0.39 6.71 -18.94
CA ARG A 905 0.61 6.12 -20.27
C ARG A 905 1.84 6.74 -20.96
N MET A 906 1.98 8.06 -20.92
CA MET A 906 3.14 8.78 -21.46
C MET A 906 4.46 8.30 -20.83
N LEU A 907 4.51 8.08 -19.51
CA LEU A 907 5.70 7.50 -18.85
C LEU A 907 6.04 6.12 -19.42
N ARG A 908 5.05 5.24 -19.55
CA ARG A 908 5.25 3.88 -20.10
C ARG A 908 5.79 3.93 -21.54
N GLU A 909 5.14 4.73 -22.39
CA GLU A 909 5.51 4.92 -23.79
C GLU A 909 6.90 5.56 -23.93
N ALA A 910 7.24 6.54 -23.08
CA ALA A 910 8.54 7.20 -23.06
C ALA A 910 9.67 6.23 -22.74
N LEU A 911 9.47 5.33 -21.77
CA LEU A 911 10.45 4.30 -21.37
C LEU A 911 10.61 3.22 -22.43
N ASP A 912 9.52 2.64 -22.93
CA ASP A 912 9.60 1.57 -23.94
C ASP A 912 10.17 2.09 -25.27
N SER A 913 9.83 3.32 -25.68
CA SER A 913 10.45 3.95 -26.87
C SER A 913 11.90 4.38 -26.62
N ALA A 914 12.26 4.85 -25.42
CA ALA A 914 13.66 5.14 -25.07
C ALA A 914 14.53 3.88 -25.04
N ALA A 915 13.96 2.72 -24.72
CA ALA A 915 14.69 1.45 -24.78
C ALA A 915 15.03 1.10 -26.24
N ALA A 916 14.08 1.26 -27.15
CA ALA A 916 14.22 0.95 -28.58
C ALA A 916 15.02 1.98 -29.40
N ASP A 917 15.07 3.25 -28.99
CA ASP A 917 15.72 4.34 -29.73
C ASP A 917 17.23 4.43 -29.43
N ASP A 918 18.08 4.10 -30.41
CA ASP A 918 19.55 4.17 -30.28
C ASP A 918 20.09 5.60 -30.07
N SER A 919 19.34 6.65 -30.42
CA SER A 919 19.72 8.04 -30.16
C SER A 919 19.47 8.47 -28.71
N VAL A 920 18.65 7.73 -27.98
CA VAL A 920 18.46 7.86 -26.53
C VAL A 920 19.42 6.92 -25.80
N HIS A 921 20.19 7.48 -24.88
CA HIS A 921 21.27 6.84 -24.14
C HIS A 921 20.99 6.74 -22.63
N GLY A 922 19.86 7.27 -22.15
CA GLY A 922 19.43 7.23 -20.76
C GLY A 922 18.14 8.01 -20.55
N VAL A 923 17.51 7.83 -19.38
CA VAL A 923 16.24 8.49 -19.00
C VAL A 923 16.41 9.25 -17.69
N VAL A 924 15.66 10.35 -17.56
CA VAL A 924 15.48 11.08 -16.31
C VAL A 924 13.98 11.28 -16.10
N LEU A 925 13.45 10.74 -15.01
CA LEU A 925 12.15 11.14 -14.50
C LEU A 925 12.32 12.41 -13.64
N ALA A 926 11.42 13.37 -13.80
CA ALA A 926 11.27 14.48 -12.86
C ALA A 926 9.80 14.65 -12.47
N MET A 927 9.55 14.79 -11.17
CA MET A 927 8.23 15.04 -10.59
C MET A 927 8.42 15.71 -9.22
N HIS A 928 7.46 16.47 -8.71
CA HIS A 928 7.66 17.19 -7.45
C HIS A 928 7.73 16.27 -6.22
N HIS A 929 6.67 15.48 -5.96
CA HIS A 929 6.65 14.53 -4.85
C HIS A 929 7.59 13.33 -5.07
N PRO A 930 8.40 12.93 -4.07
CA PRO A 930 9.27 11.76 -4.13
C PRO A 930 8.50 10.43 -3.99
N VAL A 931 9.14 9.34 -4.44
CA VAL A 931 8.63 7.98 -4.21
C VAL A 931 8.76 7.54 -2.75
N ASP A 932 9.68 8.11 -1.99
CA ASP A 932 9.88 7.92 -0.55
C ASP A 932 10.28 9.26 0.09
N ASP A 933 9.68 9.62 1.22
CA ASP A 933 10.15 10.72 2.06
C ASP A 933 11.37 10.25 2.87
N PRO A 934 12.53 10.92 2.82
CA PRO A 934 13.67 10.58 3.67
C PRO A 934 13.41 10.76 5.18
N GLY A 935 12.37 11.52 5.55
CA GLY A 935 11.94 11.71 6.93
C GLY A 935 11.08 10.55 7.46
N ALA A 936 11.34 10.14 8.70
CA ALA A 936 10.69 9.01 9.38
C ALA A 936 9.14 9.05 9.42
N ALA A 937 8.53 10.21 9.24
CA ALA A 937 7.07 10.35 9.17
C ALA A 937 6.45 9.86 7.84
N GLY A 938 7.27 9.59 6.80
CA GLY A 938 6.76 9.10 5.50
C GLY A 938 5.77 10.06 4.84
N ASN A 939 5.87 11.34 5.18
CA ASN A 939 4.78 12.30 5.05
C ASN A 939 4.72 12.81 3.60
N SER A 940 5.86 13.30 3.13
CA SER A 940 6.06 14.15 1.95
C SER A 940 6.34 13.33 0.69
N GLN A 941 5.64 12.20 0.50
CA GLN A 941 5.83 11.28 -0.61
C GLN A 941 4.55 11.10 -1.43
N LEU A 942 4.64 10.37 -2.56
CA LEU A 942 3.44 9.89 -3.27
C LEU A 942 2.54 9.10 -2.30
N GLY A 943 1.29 9.55 -2.16
CA GLY A 943 0.32 8.99 -1.22
C GLY A 943 -0.16 7.60 -1.62
N ASP A 944 -0.23 7.34 -2.93
CA ASP A 944 -0.44 6.00 -3.46
C ASP A 944 0.90 5.24 -3.52
N ARG A 945 1.08 4.29 -2.60
CA ARG A 945 2.32 3.50 -2.50
C ARG A 945 2.55 2.59 -3.71
N LYS A 946 1.48 2.13 -4.38
CA LYS A 946 1.61 1.34 -5.60
C LYS A 946 2.00 2.19 -6.81
N GLU A 947 1.65 3.48 -6.84
CA GLU A 947 2.23 4.42 -7.82
C GLU A 947 3.74 4.59 -7.60
N ALA A 948 4.18 4.67 -6.34
CA ALA A 948 5.60 4.75 -5.98
C ALA A 948 6.38 3.48 -6.35
N GLU A 949 5.79 2.30 -6.17
CA GLU A 949 6.34 1.00 -6.62
C GLU A 949 6.40 0.92 -8.15
N LEU A 950 5.31 1.27 -8.85
CA LEU A 950 5.25 1.30 -10.32
C LEU A 950 6.35 2.17 -10.93
N VAL A 951 6.62 3.35 -10.36
CA VAL A 951 7.72 4.22 -10.80
C VAL A 951 9.07 3.51 -10.66
N ARG A 952 9.31 2.80 -9.54
CA ARG A 952 10.55 2.05 -9.31
C ARG A 952 10.69 0.92 -10.31
N ASP A 953 9.70 0.05 -10.40
CA ASP A 953 9.71 -1.13 -11.26
C ASP A 953 9.88 -0.77 -12.74
N TRP A 954 9.30 0.35 -13.17
CA TRP A 954 9.41 0.80 -14.55
C TRP A 954 10.78 1.42 -14.87
N LEU A 955 11.37 2.20 -13.96
CA LEU A 955 12.72 2.74 -14.14
C LEU A 955 13.80 1.64 -14.04
N THR A 956 13.73 0.80 -13.00
CA THR A 956 14.58 -0.38 -12.82
C THR A 956 14.45 -1.34 -14.00
N GLY A 957 13.22 -1.66 -14.40
CA GLY A 957 12.95 -2.51 -15.55
C GLY A 957 13.44 -1.91 -16.87
N PHE A 958 13.44 -0.58 -17.01
CA PHE A 958 14.06 0.09 -18.15
C PHE A 958 15.58 -0.09 -18.16
N GLU A 959 16.28 0.11 -17.04
CA GLU A 959 17.73 -0.13 -16.97
C GLU A 959 18.08 -1.59 -17.29
N GLN A 960 17.37 -2.54 -16.69
CA GLN A 960 17.62 -3.98 -16.89
C GLN A 960 17.36 -4.44 -18.32
N ARG A 961 16.30 -3.95 -18.98
CA ARG A 961 15.96 -4.34 -20.36
C ARG A 961 16.81 -3.64 -21.42
N SER A 962 17.20 -2.39 -21.20
CA SER A 962 17.90 -1.57 -22.21
C SER A 962 19.41 -1.44 -22.01
N GLY A 963 19.91 -1.63 -20.78
CA GLY A 963 21.29 -1.32 -20.40
C GLY A 963 21.62 0.18 -20.41
N LYS A 964 20.61 1.06 -20.50
CA LYS A 964 20.74 2.52 -20.47
C LYS A 964 20.40 3.03 -19.06
N PRO A 965 21.15 3.98 -18.48
CA PRO A 965 20.90 4.47 -17.13
C PRO A 965 19.58 5.26 -17.00
N ALA A 966 18.99 5.19 -15.82
CA ALA A 966 17.86 6.01 -15.37
C ALA A 966 18.25 6.85 -14.14
N ALA A 967 17.44 7.87 -13.85
CA ALA A 967 17.49 8.64 -12.60
C ALA A 967 16.11 9.26 -12.33
N ALA A 968 15.79 9.51 -11.06
CA ALA A 968 14.60 10.27 -10.68
C ALA A 968 14.98 11.54 -9.90
N LEU A 969 14.36 12.67 -10.27
CA LEU A 969 14.58 13.99 -9.68
C LEU A 969 13.28 14.46 -9.01
N THR A 970 13.32 14.61 -7.69
CA THR A 970 12.16 14.89 -6.84
C THR A 970 12.49 15.94 -5.77
N SER A 971 11.49 16.44 -5.03
CA SER A 971 11.58 17.64 -4.19
C SER A 971 10.61 17.54 -2.99
N HIS A 972 9.89 18.62 -2.62
CA HIS A 972 8.73 18.62 -1.69
C HIS A 972 9.07 18.39 -0.21
N ALA A 973 9.79 17.32 0.13
CA ALA A 973 10.13 16.92 1.50
C ALA A 973 11.07 17.91 2.23
N GLY A 974 11.57 18.94 1.54
CA GLY A 974 12.37 20.01 2.13
C GLY A 974 13.70 19.61 2.76
N VAL A 975 14.25 18.48 2.29
CA VAL A 975 15.51 17.87 2.72
C VAL A 975 16.34 17.49 1.50
N PHE A 976 17.66 17.66 1.56
CA PHE A 976 18.57 17.15 0.54
C PHE A 976 18.91 15.68 0.83
N GLY A 977 18.37 14.75 0.04
CA GLY A 977 18.58 13.32 0.20
C GLY A 977 18.77 12.59 -1.13
N VAL A 978 19.49 11.47 -1.12
CA VAL A 978 19.55 10.54 -2.25
C VAL A 978 19.38 9.12 -1.73
N SER A 979 18.47 8.37 -2.32
CA SER A 979 18.35 6.92 -2.18
C SER A 979 18.64 6.25 -3.52
N ARG A 980 18.93 4.95 -3.50
CA ARG A 980 19.07 4.12 -4.70
C ARG A 980 18.31 2.83 -4.50
N VAL A 981 17.47 2.49 -5.48
CA VAL A 981 16.62 1.30 -5.48
C VAL A 981 16.90 0.59 -6.79
N ASP A 982 17.37 -0.66 -6.70
CA ASP A 982 17.66 -1.53 -7.85
C ASP A 982 18.42 -0.83 -9.00
N GLY A 983 19.50 -0.11 -8.67
CA GLY A 983 20.39 0.60 -9.62
C GLY A 983 20.04 2.07 -9.82
N VAL A 984 18.76 2.44 -9.73
CA VAL A 984 18.27 3.78 -10.05
C VAL A 984 18.43 4.73 -8.85
N PRO A 985 19.14 5.87 -8.99
CA PRO A 985 19.22 6.90 -7.96
C PRO A 985 17.99 7.84 -7.99
N TYR A 986 17.45 8.11 -6.80
CA TYR A 986 16.33 9.01 -6.55
C TYR A 986 16.86 10.21 -5.73
N LEU A 987 16.95 11.37 -6.36
CA LEU A 987 17.29 12.63 -5.69
C LEU A 987 16.03 13.26 -5.11
N VAL A 988 16.08 13.59 -3.82
CA VAL A 988 15.19 14.58 -3.18
C VAL A 988 15.98 15.88 -3.03
N ASN A 989 15.62 16.89 -3.82
CA ASN A 989 16.18 18.23 -3.75
C ASN A 989 15.51 19.01 -2.62
N GLY A 990 16.32 19.58 -1.72
CA GLY A 990 15.83 20.42 -0.63
C GLY A 990 15.62 21.89 -1.02
N ASN A 991 15.33 22.72 -0.02
CA ASN A 991 14.71 24.02 -0.22
C ASN A 991 15.63 25.09 -0.84
N ALA A 992 15.16 25.77 -1.88
CA ALA A 992 15.82 26.98 -2.40
C ALA A 992 15.50 28.22 -1.54
N GLY A 993 14.27 28.35 -1.04
CA GLY A 993 13.83 29.54 -0.30
C GLY A 993 13.34 29.24 1.11
N LYS A 994 12.38 28.31 1.26
CA LYS A 994 11.72 28.04 2.55
C LYS A 994 12.66 27.39 3.58
N ALA A 995 12.32 27.50 4.87
CA ALA A 995 13.14 26.92 5.94
C ALA A 995 13.26 25.39 5.78
N PRO A 996 14.44 24.77 5.99
CA PRO A 996 14.64 23.32 5.80
C PRO A 996 13.80 22.46 6.76
N ALA A 997 13.34 21.31 6.28
CA ALA A 997 12.47 20.39 7.02
C ALA A 997 13.24 19.25 7.73
N ALA A 998 14.56 19.37 7.89
CA ALA A 998 15.40 18.39 8.59
C ALA A 998 16.46 19.09 9.47
N ALA A 999 17.20 18.31 10.25
CA ALA A 999 18.35 18.81 11.00
C ALA A 999 19.56 19.07 10.06
N PRO A 1000 20.50 19.98 10.41
CA PRO A 1000 21.60 20.36 9.53
C PRO A 1000 22.51 19.22 9.04
N GLY A 1001 22.67 18.14 9.81
CA GLY A 1001 23.45 16.97 9.41
C GLY A 1001 22.72 16.05 8.43
N ASP A 1002 21.39 16.07 8.45
CA ASP A 1002 20.51 15.13 7.75
C ASP A 1002 19.89 15.78 6.51
N GLY A 1003 20.66 16.62 5.81
CA GLY A 1003 20.20 17.35 4.61
C GLY A 1003 19.36 18.60 4.88
N GLY A 1004 19.22 19.04 6.14
CA GLY A 1004 18.43 20.20 6.54
C GLY A 1004 19.10 21.56 6.34
N PHE A 1005 19.38 21.91 5.09
CA PHE A 1005 19.92 23.20 4.66
C PHE A 1005 19.17 23.76 3.45
N THR A 1006 19.36 25.05 3.14
CA THR A 1006 18.87 25.66 1.89
C THR A 1006 19.94 25.63 0.81
N GLY A 1007 19.54 25.49 -0.46
CA GLY A 1007 20.46 25.36 -1.59
C GLY A 1007 19.77 24.91 -2.87
N TRP A 1008 20.52 24.24 -3.74
CA TRP A 1008 20.03 23.65 -5.00
C TRP A 1008 20.92 22.47 -5.41
N SER A 1009 20.51 21.64 -6.37
CA SER A 1009 21.30 20.48 -6.80
C SER A 1009 21.82 20.58 -8.23
N LEU A 1010 23.06 20.17 -8.49
CA LEU A 1010 23.59 19.96 -9.84
C LEU A 1010 23.70 18.46 -10.13
N VAL A 1011 22.89 17.96 -11.04
CA VAL A 1011 22.94 16.57 -11.51
C VAL A 1011 23.69 16.50 -12.84
N ARG A 1012 24.63 15.56 -12.96
CA ARG A 1012 25.29 15.21 -14.22
C ARG A 1012 25.01 13.76 -14.58
N ILE A 1013 24.64 13.52 -15.83
CA ILE A 1013 24.38 12.19 -16.36
C ILE A 1013 25.27 11.93 -17.58
N ASP A 1014 26.04 10.85 -17.53
CA ASP A 1014 27.00 10.46 -18.55
C ASP A 1014 26.97 8.93 -18.76
N PRO A 1015 26.14 8.42 -19.70
CA PRO A 1015 26.00 6.98 -19.97
C PRO A 1015 27.29 6.23 -20.37
N ARG A 1016 28.39 6.96 -20.63
CA ARG A 1016 29.72 6.36 -20.85
C ARG A 1016 30.35 5.88 -19.54
N GLN A 1017 29.96 6.43 -18.40
CA GLN A 1017 30.48 6.08 -17.06
C GLN A 1017 29.66 4.94 -16.46
N ARG A 1018 29.75 3.75 -17.05
CA ARG A 1018 28.89 2.58 -16.72
C ARG A 1018 28.84 2.16 -15.25
N ALA A 1019 29.83 2.52 -14.44
CA ALA A 1019 29.87 2.18 -13.01
C ALA A 1019 29.20 3.23 -12.11
N GLU A 1020 29.09 4.47 -12.56
CA GLU A 1020 28.40 5.54 -11.83
C GLU A 1020 27.96 6.62 -12.84
N PRO A 1021 26.88 6.36 -13.61
CA PRO A 1021 26.48 7.19 -14.73
C PRO A 1021 25.87 8.53 -14.28
N VAL A 1022 25.36 8.60 -13.04
CA VAL A 1022 24.74 9.77 -12.42
C VAL A 1022 25.66 10.30 -11.33
N ARG A 1023 25.92 11.61 -11.29
CA ARG A 1023 26.62 12.27 -10.17
C ARG A 1023 25.90 13.54 -9.78
N ILE A 1024 25.74 13.77 -8.48
CA ILE A 1024 24.91 14.80 -7.88
C ILE A 1024 25.78 15.67 -6.97
N GLU A 1025 25.76 16.98 -7.16
CA GLU A 1025 26.26 17.94 -6.16
C GLU A 1025 25.07 18.62 -5.48
N THR A 1026 24.80 18.33 -4.21
CA THR A 1026 23.87 19.15 -3.40
C THR A 1026 24.61 20.36 -2.86
N ARG A 1027 24.23 21.55 -3.35
CA ARG A 1027 24.97 22.80 -3.16
C ARG A 1027 24.25 23.67 -2.16
N ALA A 1028 24.69 23.61 -0.91
CA ALA A 1028 24.22 24.50 0.14
C ALA A 1028 24.49 25.98 -0.23
N HIS A 1029 23.55 26.86 0.11
CA HIS A 1029 23.83 28.29 0.21
C HIS A 1029 24.91 28.53 1.27
N VAL A 1030 25.87 29.38 0.95
CA VAL A 1030 26.99 29.72 1.84
C VAL A 1030 26.92 31.21 2.14
N ASP A 1031 26.56 31.57 3.37
CA ASP A 1031 26.70 32.95 3.85
C ASP A 1031 28.11 33.11 4.45
N GLU A 1032 28.55 32.12 5.21
CA GLU A 1032 29.95 31.95 5.63
C GLU A 1032 30.40 30.49 5.48
N LEU A 1033 31.69 30.30 5.16
CA LEU A 1033 32.38 29.00 5.22
C LEU A 1033 33.55 29.11 6.19
N ALA A 1034 33.63 28.19 7.14
CA ALA A 1034 34.75 28.05 8.06
C ALA A 1034 35.44 26.70 7.87
N LEU A 1035 36.77 26.66 8.06
CA LEU A 1035 37.60 25.46 7.96
C LEU A 1035 38.56 25.43 9.16
N THR A 1036 38.43 24.40 9.99
CA THR A 1036 39.13 24.23 11.26
C THR A 1036 40.06 23.03 11.19
N GLY A 1037 41.29 23.17 11.67
CA GLY A 1037 42.27 22.08 11.71
C GLY A 1037 43.62 22.51 12.30
N PRO A 1038 44.63 21.63 12.31
CA PRO A 1038 45.90 21.87 13.00
C PRO A 1038 46.78 22.90 12.26
N GLY A 1039 47.26 23.92 12.97
CA GLY A 1039 48.31 24.81 12.45
C GLY A 1039 49.70 24.12 12.39
N THR A 1040 49.92 23.06 13.17
CA THR A 1040 51.16 22.27 13.17
C THR A 1040 50.87 20.81 13.54
N LEU A 1041 51.54 19.87 12.86
CA LEU A 1041 51.55 18.44 13.18
C LEU A 1041 52.99 17.93 13.29
N ARG A 1042 53.20 16.85 14.04
CA ARG A 1042 54.44 16.07 14.01
C ARG A 1042 54.35 15.01 12.92
N ARG A 1043 55.48 14.65 12.29
CA ARG A 1043 55.55 13.52 11.35
C ARG A 1043 54.97 12.25 11.96
N GLY A 1044 54.06 11.59 11.26
CA GLY A 1044 53.32 10.41 11.71
C GLY A 1044 52.08 10.70 12.55
N GLY A 1045 51.84 11.96 12.95
CA GLY A 1045 50.66 12.37 13.68
C GLY A 1045 49.44 12.57 12.78
N THR A 1046 48.26 12.33 13.34
CA THR A 1046 46.96 12.61 12.73
C THR A 1046 46.23 13.72 13.51
N ALA A 1047 45.31 14.43 12.86
CA ALA A 1047 44.36 15.32 13.52
C ALA A 1047 43.09 15.50 12.68
N PRO A 1048 41.95 15.80 13.31
CA PRO A 1048 40.72 16.13 12.60
C PRO A 1048 40.86 17.47 11.87
N VAL A 1049 40.20 17.54 10.71
CA VAL A 1049 39.88 18.76 9.99
C VAL A 1049 38.38 18.75 9.73
N SER A 1050 37.70 19.82 10.09
CA SER A 1050 36.27 19.99 9.85
C SER A 1050 36.00 21.30 9.14
N ALA A 1051 34.97 21.32 8.29
CA ALA A 1051 34.45 22.54 7.71
C ALA A 1051 32.96 22.67 8.03
N VAL A 1052 32.48 23.90 8.17
CA VAL A 1052 31.07 24.21 8.42
C VAL A 1052 30.64 25.38 7.54
N VAL A 1053 29.40 25.29 7.05
CA VAL A 1053 28.69 26.38 6.39
C VAL A 1053 27.74 27.03 7.38
N THR A 1054 27.74 28.35 7.43
CA THR A 1054 26.70 29.12 8.11
C THR A 1054 25.72 29.63 7.07
N GLN A 1055 24.42 29.47 7.33
CA GLN A 1055 23.35 30.13 6.58
C GLN A 1055 22.15 30.41 7.49
N ALA A 1056 21.62 31.64 7.43
CA ALA A 1056 20.51 32.09 8.28
C ALA A 1056 20.64 31.74 9.79
N GLY A 1057 21.88 31.78 10.33
CA GLY A 1057 22.19 31.43 11.72
C GLY A 1057 22.29 29.92 12.03
N ARG A 1058 21.99 29.03 11.08
CA ARG A 1058 22.22 27.58 11.21
C ARG A 1058 23.68 27.24 10.87
N VAL A 1059 24.28 26.34 11.64
CA VAL A 1059 25.61 25.77 11.37
C VAL A 1059 25.43 24.38 10.78
N ILE A 1060 25.93 24.18 9.56
CA ILE A 1060 25.78 22.94 8.79
C ILE A 1060 27.16 22.30 8.60
N PRO A 1061 27.35 21.02 8.96
CA PRO A 1061 28.61 20.32 8.72
C PRO A 1061 28.85 20.15 7.21
N VAL A 1062 30.08 20.38 6.76
CA VAL A 1062 30.49 20.09 5.38
C VAL A 1062 30.89 18.63 5.28
N GLY A 1063 29.95 17.82 4.79
CA GLY A 1063 30.04 16.37 4.58
C GLY A 1063 28.68 15.89 4.05
N TYR A 1064 28.55 14.60 3.74
CA TYR A 1064 27.30 14.05 3.19
C TYR A 1064 26.06 14.52 3.99
N PRO A 1065 25.00 15.04 3.33
CA PRO A 1065 24.83 15.12 1.88
C PRO A 1065 25.49 16.35 1.20
N VAL A 1066 25.88 17.39 1.96
CA VAL A 1066 26.51 18.62 1.44
C VAL A 1066 27.72 18.30 0.55
N SER A 1067 27.69 18.80 -0.68
CA SER A 1067 28.76 18.58 -1.65
C SER A 1067 29.88 19.60 -1.53
N ALA A 1068 31.13 19.11 -1.53
CA ALA A 1068 32.32 19.91 -1.34
C ALA A 1068 33.48 19.42 -2.22
N ASP A 1069 34.26 20.36 -2.74
CA ASP A 1069 35.47 20.11 -3.53
C ASP A 1069 36.71 20.29 -2.65
N TRP A 1070 37.34 19.18 -2.27
CA TRP A 1070 38.52 19.15 -1.41
C TRP A 1070 39.79 19.03 -2.25
N ARG A 1071 40.65 20.05 -2.18
CA ARG A 1071 41.88 20.14 -2.98
C ARG A 1071 43.11 20.31 -2.12
N GLY A 1072 44.10 19.46 -2.33
CA GLY A 1072 45.44 19.64 -1.78
C GLY A 1072 46.28 20.60 -2.62
N GLY A 1073 47.09 21.43 -1.97
CA GLY A 1073 48.22 22.08 -2.64
C GLY A 1073 49.26 21.06 -3.12
N VAL A 1074 50.30 21.51 -3.84
CA VAL A 1074 51.29 20.66 -4.55
C VAL A 1074 51.91 19.52 -3.70
N ARG A 1075 51.96 19.68 -2.37
CA ARG A 1075 52.52 18.70 -1.43
C ARG A 1075 51.49 18.08 -0.48
N THR A 1076 50.20 18.33 -0.68
CA THR A 1076 49.10 17.76 0.11
C THR A 1076 48.35 16.76 -0.76
N HIS A 1077 48.23 15.52 -0.28
CA HIS A 1077 47.38 14.53 -0.91
C HIS A 1077 45.95 14.66 -0.37
N VAL A 1078 44.93 14.48 -1.23
CA VAL A 1078 43.55 14.25 -0.82
C VAL A 1078 43.19 12.85 -1.30
N VAL A 1079 42.73 12.01 -0.37
CA VAL A 1079 42.29 10.65 -0.67
C VAL A 1079 41.03 10.74 -1.53
N THR A 1080 41.04 10.04 -2.65
CA THR A 1080 39.89 9.85 -3.55
C THR A 1080 39.89 8.40 -4.05
N PRO A 1081 38.79 7.88 -4.61
CA PRO A 1081 38.76 6.52 -5.16
C PRO A 1081 39.84 6.22 -6.21
N HIS A 1082 40.30 7.24 -6.94
CA HIS A 1082 41.37 7.12 -7.95
C HIS A 1082 42.78 7.44 -7.42
N ALA A 1083 42.88 8.06 -6.24
CA ALA A 1083 44.13 8.37 -5.55
C ALA A 1083 44.04 7.90 -4.09
N ALA A 1084 43.98 6.58 -3.87
CA ALA A 1084 43.89 5.99 -2.54
C ALA A 1084 45.23 6.00 -1.77
N ARG A 1085 46.36 6.20 -2.45
CA ARG A 1085 47.71 6.18 -1.84
C ARG A 1085 48.45 7.50 -2.08
N PRO A 1086 48.97 8.15 -1.01
CA PRO A 1086 49.70 9.40 -1.15
C PRO A 1086 51.00 9.21 -1.96
N PRO A 1087 51.32 10.16 -2.88
CA PRO A 1087 52.55 10.11 -3.66
C PRO A 1087 53.78 10.30 -2.77
N ALA A 1088 54.92 9.78 -3.21
CA ALA A 1088 56.16 9.79 -2.43
C ALA A 1088 56.63 11.19 -1.98
N GLY A 1089 56.19 12.28 -2.60
CA GLY A 1089 56.53 13.66 -2.22
C GLY A 1089 55.64 14.30 -1.15
N ALA A 1090 54.53 13.65 -0.75
CA ALA A 1090 53.50 14.25 0.11
C ALA A 1090 54.03 14.64 1.51
N VAL A 1091 53.65 15.83 1.95
CA VAL A 1091 53.85 16.38 3.30
C VAL A 1091 52.74 15.90 4.23
N ALA A 1092 51.50 15.90 3.76
CA ALA A 1092 50.34 15.34 4.45
C ALA A 1092 49.35 14.68 3.48
N SER A 1093 48.48 13.84 4.00
CA SER A 1093 47.33 13.24 3.30
C SER A 1093 46.06 13.52 4.09
N PHE A 1094 45.07 14.14 3.46
CA PHE A 1094 43.73 14.35 4.00
C PHE A 1094 42.77 13.30 3.46
N ASP A 1095 41.93 12.73 4.31
CA ASP A 1095 40.83 11.86 3.92
C ASP A 1095 39.48 12.56 4.21
N PRO A 1096 38.73 12.98 3.17
CA PRO A 1096 37.42 13.62 3.34
C PRO A 1096 36.37 12.72 4.00
N ALA A 1097 36.46 11.39 3.82
CA ALA A 1097 35.47 10.46 4.37
C ALA A 1097 35.55 10.33 5.89
N THR A 1098 36.76 10.46 6.45
CA THR A 1098 37.04 10.40 7.90
C THR A 1098 37.39 11.76 8.52
N GLY A 1099 37.41 12.84 7.73
CA GLY A 1099 37.82 14.17 8.17
C GLY A 1099 39.25 14.23 8.73
N THR A 1100 40.13 13.30 8.37
CA THR A 1100 41.43 13.12 9.05
C THR A 1100 42.61 13.56 8.19
N LEU A 1101 43.44 14.47 8.72
CA LEU A 1101 44.71 14.88 8.14
C LEU A 1101 45.89 14.12 8.78
N THR A 1102 46.62 13.36 7.97
CA THR A 1102 47.80 12.57 8.37
C THR A 1102 49.09 13.23 7.91
N ALA A 1103 49.99 13.55 8.84
CA ALA A 1103 51.29 14.15 8.55
C ALA A 1103 52.34 13.09 8.16
N MET A 1104 52.99 13.26 7.01
CA MET A 1104 53.86 12.24 6.39
C MET A 1104 55.34 12.63 6.35
N ARG A 1105 55.65 13.89 6.01
CA ARG A 1105 57.02 14.40 5.82
C ARG A 1105 57.11 15.88 6.25
N PRO A 1106 58.25 16.35 6.77
CA PRO A 1106 58.43 17.76 7.09
C PRO A 1106 58.17 18.70 5.91
N GLY A 1107 57.50 19.82 6.17
CA GLY A 1107 57.10 20.80 5.16
C GLY A 1107 55.80 21.52 5.52
N VAL A 1108 55.22 22.26 4.58
CA VAL A 1108 53.89 22.88 4.71
C VAL A 1108 52.91 22.11 3.84
N ALA A 1109 51.79 21.71 4.43
CA ALA A 1109 50.61 21.23 3.72
C ALA A 1109 49.58 22.36 3.62
N GLU A 1110 48.99 22.52 2.44
CA GLU A 1110 47.84 23.38 2.19
C GLU A 1110 46.64 22.51 1.80
N LEU A 1111 45.50 22.71 2.44
CA LEU A 1111 44.26 21.99 2.16
C LEU A 1111 43.15 23.01 1.96
N THR A 1112 42.51 22.98 0.80
CA THR A 1112 41.41 23.88 0.43
C THR A 1112 40.11 23.10 0.36
N VAL A 1113 39.05 23.63 0.97
CA VAL A 1113 37.67 23.18 0.74
C VAL A 1113 36.93 24.25 -0.04
N THR A 1114 36.09 23.85 -1.00
CA THR A 1114 35.17 24.74 -1.70
C THR A 1114 33.76 24.19 -1.62
N VAL A 1115 32.82 25.00 -1.14
CA VAL A 1115 31.38 24.69 -1.11
C VAL A 1115 30.67 25.75 -1.93
N ASN A 1116 29.91 25.33 -2.94
CA ASN A 1116 29.13 26.20 -3.81
C ASN A 1116 29.88 27.48 -4.29
N GLY A 1117 31.13 27.32 -4.72
CA GLY A 1117 31.99 28.41 -5.21
C GLY A 1117 32.72 29.23 -4.15
N VAL A 1118 32.40 29.10 -2.86
CA VAL A 1118 33.12 29.75 -1.76
C VAL A 1118 34.23 28.83 -1.26
N SER A 1119 35.47 29.34 -1.17
CA SER A 1119 36.64 28.55 -0.73
C SER A 1119 37.23 29.01 0.60
N ARG A 1120 37.85 28.06 1.33
CA ARG A 1120 38.74 28.31 2.49
C ARG A 1120 39.95 27.39 2.44
N THR A 1121 41.10 27.86 2.91
CA THR A 1121 42.36 27.10 2.90
C THR A 1121 42.99 27.05 4.29
N LEU A 1122 43.27 25.83 4.75
CA LEU A 1122 44.03 25.52 5.96
C LEU A 1122 45.52 25.34 5.60
N ARG A 1123 46.40 25.88 6.43
CA ARG A 1123 47.86 25.67 6.36
C ARG A 1123 48.35 24.92 7.59
N THR A 1124 48.95 23.75 7.39
CA THR A 1124 49.50 22.90 8.45
C THR A 1124 51.00 22.72 8.26
N THR A 1125 51.81 23.11 9.24
CA THR A 1125 53.25 22.85 9.23
C THR A 1125 53.53 21.47 9.81
N VAL A 1126 54.11 20.56 9.02
CA VAL A 1126 54.60 19.27 9.51
C VAL A 1126 56.06 19.41 9.96
N ARG A 1127 56.34 18.98 11.19
CA ARG A 1127 57.67 18.95 11.82
C ARG A 1127 58.16 17.52 12.02
#